data_AF-D3RRE4-F1
#
_entry.id   AF-D3RRE4-F1
#
_cell.length_a   1.000
_cell.length_b   1.000
_cell.length_c   1.000
_cell.angle_alpha   90.00
_cell.angle_beta   90.00
_cell.angle_gamma   90.00
#
_symmetry.space_group_name_H-M   'P 1'
#
loop_
_entity.id
_entity.type
_entity.pdbx_description
1 polymer ?
#
loop_
_entity_poly.entity_id
_entity_poly.type
_entity_poly.pdbx_seq_one_letter_code
_entity_poly.pdbx_strand_id
1 'polypeptide(L)'
;MSGSALSSIGIDLNGITDTVASCHEKPDAKIQKNPKAAPACIILPRFPGERPLGGQAAFESLDGRGWDLGHSLPRHPVMQLLQQLESESEVVTSAEQQTFRVGELLATHLQALSHGLSGSRVVSVPDTLTELGQQRLLDGLRHLGTSAELLWRPVAILLGWASQQPDEVIRKLDGHSVMVVHAGLWRSEVSVLELEKYEHENRLFLVPVRHGKGAGLTSSAWPIERLAKDVLEMDLSHAGLPSSLAESLLWVSRRPWSLLCGDVLADEIVRDSNGYWYRLKNFEELRANIDDRFVFPLVELIKKVGEMHKIDHLLIEGALIDLRIGQETLGNRLAADSRRATGCRPEMVEIFSARACLPASGAAHYGWRRALGIVGYYDTIPDLKINALVEGRPAFVSLMEGQKRVIGGKAIDPPLEVSGFSIAKSTLAVDYYLTRADELTVRKTHTVLPEQAMRTTPVTLVVTQTPGQGFASVEIRPPKGERLGDRPVFLDWTSMQDTKLTPEAVLAQLKNEFGMAYPDPAPFRCHAAVWKAVNAVEAMENFLFGLEKGGQAASEAAEQLMSTLGKKLSLESLLNQNGGGSDKAGIFSSDGEIPSEGALRGRECRKINSSYQELVDKVRESTGLVFQSSLPNIHAGNKELHRRLLLIGGWCYASAPEPILVYVRKSLRTGKTIHGRYDYNVAGRCFSAQEDIALLFGISASYFEKQGLNKPFDRVKALSLVLSYRPDAPLVLNSNLANRLAAVAAVLMRSEAKKKNIKKIFFAAAYLLMGLLRYRRVDPYFLDQESPENSELVSDVKNTLKEAENYVSGNQAVQVRAVLKEITAFMEKRGTDALIFNRLNDLSE
;
A
#
# COMPACT_ATOMS: atom_id res chain seq x y z
N MET A 1 48.88 15.30 -8.45
CA MET A 1 47.55 15.67 -8.95
C MET A 1 47.08 16.87 -8.14
N SER A 2 47.17 18.06 -8.69
CA SER A 2 46.69 19.29 -8.06
C SER A 2 45.17 19.19 -7.87
N GLY A 3 44.72 19.20 -6.62
CA GLY A 3 43.30 19.12 -6.28
C GLY A 3 42.55 20.29 -6.92
N SER A 4 41.73 20.01 -7.93
CA SER A 4 40.76 20.98 -8.40
C SER A 4 39.84 21.32 -7.23
N ALA A 5 39.75 22.60 -6.86
CA ALA A 5 38.83 23.06 -5.83
C ALA A 5 37.43 22.46 -6.10
N LEU A 6 36.87 21.77 -5.11
CA LEU A 6 35.54 21.18 -5.19
C LEU A 6 34.51 22.31 -5.24
N SER A 7 34.13 22.71 -6.44
CA SER A 7 33.10 23.71 -6.69
C SER A 7 31.76 23.03 -6.95
N SER A 8 30.71 23.57 -6.34
CA SER A 8 29.32 23.15 -6.53
C SER A 8 28.50 24.31 -7.07
N ILE A 9 27.62 24.03 -8.03
CA ILE A 9 26.74 24.99 -8.68
C ILE A 9 25.30 24.62 -8.32
N GLY A 10 24.60 25.51 -7.63
CA GLY A 10 23.18 25.40 -7.35
C GLY A 10 22.36 26.24 -8.32
N ILE A 11 21.27 25.67 -8.84
CA ILE A 11 20.40 26.31 -9.83
C ILE A 11 18.95 26.16 -9.38
N ASP A 12 18.19 27.25 -9.35
CA ASP A 12 16.74 27.20 -9.18
C ASP A 12 16.05 27.68 -10.45
N LEU A 13 15.11 26.87 -10.93
CA LEU A 13 14.32 27.15 -12.12
C LEU A 13 12.87 27.46 -11.77
N ASN A 14 12.38 28.58 -12.29
CA ASN A 14 10.96 28.94 -12.30
C ASN A 14 10.53 29.61 -13.62
N GLY A 15 11.45 29.84 -14.55
CA GLY A 15 11.24 30.38 -15.88
C GLY A 15 11.22 31.92 -15.96
N ILE A 16 11.40 32.64 -14.85
CA ILE A 16 11.33 34.11 -14.80
C ILE A 16 12.48 34.72 -13.98
N THR A 17 12.74 34.17 -12.79
CA THR A 17 13.82 34.55 -11.88
C THR A 17 14.78 33.38 -11.69
N ASP A 18 15.19 32.75 -12.79
CA ASP A 18 16.09 31.60 -12.76
C ASP A 18 17.45 32.00 -12.17
N THR A 19 17.84 31.42 -11.03
CA THR A 19 19.01 31.86 -10.25
C THR A 19 20.12 30.83 -10.25
N VAL A 20 21.36 31.32 -10.18
CA VAL A 20 22.56 30.46 -10.08
C VAL A 20 23.44 30.93 -8.92
N ALA A 21 23.77 30.00 -8.04
CA ALA A 21 24.73 30.18 -6.96
C ALA A 21 25.89 29.19 -7.12
N SER A 22 27.05 29.53 -6.57
CA SER A 22 28.22 28.64 -6.51
C SER A 22 28.78 28.61 -5.10
N CYS A 23 29.21 27.44 -4.64
CA CYS A 23 29.90 27.26 -3.37
C CYS A 23 31.32 26.75 -3.66
N HIS A 24 32.34 27.44 -3.11
CA HIS A 24 33.77 27.14 -3.30
C HIS A 24 34.46 27.10 -1.95
N GLU A 25 35.10 25.98 -1.58
CA GLU A 25 36.02 25.78 -0.42
C GLU A 25 35.48 26.09 0.99
N LYS A 26 34.45 26.94 1.12
CA LYS A 26 33.80 27.39 2.36
C LYS A 26 32.28 27.30 2.17
N PRO A 27 31.50 27.16 3.26
CA PRO A 27 30.04 27.03 3.21
C PRO A 27 29.30 28.27 2.65
N ASP A 28 29.99 29.37 2.40
CA ASP A 28 29.39 30.61 1.90
C ASP A 28 29.12 30.50 0.39
N ALA A 29 27.87 30.23 0.02
CA ALA A 29 27.43 30.28 -1.37
C ALA A 29 27.47 31.72 -1.89
N LYS A 30 28.09 31.91 -3.06
CA LYS A 30 28.11 33.18 -3.79
C LYS A 30 27.07 33.15 -4.90
N ILE A 31 26.19 34.13 -4.91
CA ILE A 31 25.25 34.32 -6.03
C ILE A 31 26.03 34.78 -7.25
N GLN A 32 25.99 33.98 -8.32
CA GLN A 32 26.72 34.25 -9.56
C GLN A 32 25.86 35.02 -10.56
N LYS A 33 24.56 34.71 -10.60
CA LYS A 33 23.58 35.39 -11.44
C LYS A 33 22.29 35.56 -10.65
N ASN A 34 21.94 36.81 -10.39
CA ASN A 34 20.61 37.20 -9.92
C ASN A 34 19.96 38.02 -11.03
N PRO A 35 19.32 37.37 -12.02
CA PRO A 35 18.72 38.11 -13.12
C PRO A 35 17.56 38.94 -12.61
N LYS A 36 17.43 40.16 -13.15
CA LYS A 36 16.16 40.91 -13.08
C LYS A 36 15.04 40.00 -13.62
N ALA A 37 13.87 40.05 -13.00
CA ALA A 37 12.73 39.24 -13.43
C ALA A 37 12.45 39.43 -14.93
N ALA A 38 12.64 38.36 -15.71
CA ALA A 38 12.49 38.38 -17.16
C ALA A 38 12.06 36.99 -17.66
N PRO A 39 11.11 36.90 -18.61
CA PRO A 39 10.64 35.61 -19.08
C PRO A 39 11.76 34.87 -19.81
N ALA A 40 12.19 33.75 -19.25
CA ALA A 40 13.12 32.86 -19.88
C ALA A 40 12.43 32.10 -21.03
N CYS A 41 13.11 32.02 -22.16
CA CYS A 41 12.62 31.28 -23.32
C CYS A 41 13.75 30.48 -23.97
N ILE A 42 13.35 29.58 -24.84
CA ILE A 42 14.22 28.81 -25.72
C ILE A 42 13.77 29.08 -27.16
N ILE A 43 14.74 29.34 -28.02
CA ILE A 43 14.51 29.51 -29.45
C ILE A 43 15.05 28.26 -30.15
N LEU A 44 14.17 27.59 -30.90
CA LEU A 44 14.54 26.40 -31.66
C LEU A 44 15.40 26.80 -32.87
N PRO A 45 16.34 25.94 -33.28
CA PRO A 45 17.18 26.20 -34.43
C PRO A 45 16.38 26.32 -35.73
N ARG A 46 16.94 27.04 -36.71
CA ARG A 46 16.36 27.15 -38.05
C ARG A 46 16.79 25.99 -38.93
N PHE A 47 18.05 25.57 -38.84
CA PHE A 47 18.61 24.55 -39.71
C PHE A 47 18.97 23.27 -38.95
N PRO A 48 18.86 22.09 -39.58
CA PRO A 48 19.34 20.84 -38.99
C PRO A 48 20.81 20.94 -38.57
N GLY A 49 21.13 20.50 -37.35
CA GLY A 49 22.48 20.50 -36.79
C GLY A 49 22.84 21.73 -35.94
N GLU A 50 22.03 22.79 -35.99
CA GLU A 50 22.11 23.89 -35.02
C GLU A 50 21.57 23.45 -33.65
N ARG A 51 22.04 24.11 -32.58
CA ARG A 51 21.57 23.86 -31.21
C ARG A 51 20.51 24.89 -30.82
N PRO A 52 19.51 24.51 -30.00
CA PRO A 52 18.58 25.48 -29.43
C PRO A 52 19.34 26.57 -28.64
N LEU A 53 18.82 27.79 -28.68
CA LEU A 53 19.36 28.92 -27.94
C LEU A 53 18.61 29.05 -26.60
N GLY A 54 19.34 29.13 -25.49
CA GLY A 54 18.78 29.29 -24.14
C GLY A 54 19.38 30.45 -23.35
N GLY A 55 18.92 30.65 -22.12
CA GLY A 55 19.40 31.69 -21.20
C GLY A 55 19.18 33.12 -21.70
N GLN A 56 20.08 34.03 -21.29
CA GLN A 56 20.01 35.45 -21.64
C GLN A 56 20.07 35.70 -23.16
N ALA A 57 20.84 34.90 -23.88
CA ALA A 57 20.98 35.04 -25.34
C ALA A 57 19.65 34.77 -26.05
N ALA A 58 18.87 33.79 -25.60
CA ALA A 58 17.53 33.54 -26.14
C ALA A 58 16.58 34.70 -25.83
N PHE A 59 16.63 35.24 -24.61
CA PHE A 59 15.83 36.40 -24.26
C PHE A 59 16.17 37.60 -25.17
N GLU A 60 17.45 37.94 -25.32
CA GLU A 60 17.93 39.10 -26.09
C GLU A 60 17.80 38.96 -27.61
N SER A 61 17.67 37.74 -28.13
CA SER A 61 17.48 37.52 -29.57
C SER A 61 16.26 38.27 -30.11
N LEU A 62 16.34 38.75 -31.35
CA LEU A 62 15.21 39.32 -32.08
C LEU A 62 14.28 38.23 -32.62
N ASP A 63 14.79 37.01 -32.79
CA ASP A 63 14.02 35.87 -33.29
C ASP A 63 12.85 35.55 -32.36
N GLY A 64 11.71 35.28 -32.99
CA GLY A 64 10.50 34.84 -32.30
C GLY A 64 9.75 35.90 -31.50
N ARG A 65 10.13 37.17 -31.61
CA ARG A 65 9.38 38.30 -31.02
C ARG A 65 8.14 38.70 -31.84
N GLY A 66 7.87 38.03 -32.97
CA GLY A 66 6.80 38.38 -33.90
C GLY A 66 7.08 39.64 -34.72
N TRP A 67 8.32 40.10 -34.73
CA TRP A 67 8.75 41.34 -35.41
C TRP A 67 9.15 41.14 -36.87
N ASP A 68 9.33 39.89 -37.29
CA ASP A 68 9.73 39.52 -38.65
C ASP A 68 8.49 39.10 -39.45
N LEU A 69 8.32 39.70 -40.63
CA LEU A 69 7.17 39.53 -41.54
C LEU A 69 7.16 38.15 -42.25
N GLY A 70 7.26 37.04 -41.50
CA GLY A 70 7.04 35.68 -42.01
C GLY A 70 8.10 34.61 -41.70
N HIS A 71 9.16 34.93 -40.93
CA HIS A 71 10.26 33.99 -40.65
C HIS A 71 10.63 33.85 -39.16
N SER A 72 9.74 34.25 -38.24
CA SER A 72 10.06 34.24 -36.81
C SER A 72 10.13 32.82 -36.26
N LEU A 73 11.28 32.43 -35.72
CA LEU A 73 11.44 31.16 -35.00
C LEU A 73 10.56 31.15 -33.74
N PRO A 74 9.86 30.06 -33.39
CA PRO A 74 9.01 30.04 -32.21
C PRO A 74 9.84 30.19 -30.93
N ARG A 75 9.34 31.01 -29.99
CA ARG A 75 9.84 31.09 -28.62
C ARG A 75 9.05 30.13 -27.75
N HIS A 76 9.77 29.26 -27.04
CA HIS A 76 9.20 28.33 -26.07
C HIS A 76 9.53 28.80 -24.65
N PRO A 77 8.56 29.33 -23.90
CA PRO A 77 8.78 29.78 -22.53
C PRO A 77 9.26 28.65 -21.62
N VAL A 78 10.30 28.89 -20.83
CA VAL A 78 10.85 27.89 -19.90
C VAL A 78 9.80 27.46 -18.88
N MET A 79 8.98 28.39 -18.38
CA MET A 79 7.91 28.07 -17.44
C MET A 79 6.88 27.08 -18.03
N GLN A 80 6.53 27.22 -19.31
CA GLN A 80 5.63 26.28 -19.99
C GLN A 80 6.29 24.91 -20.20
N LEU A 81 7.58 24.89 -20.55
CA LEU A 81 8.33 23.64 -20.68
C LEU A 81 8.45 22.91 -19.32
N LEU A 82 8.62 23.64 -18.23
CA LEU A 82 8.61 23.08 -16.87
C LEU A 82 7.25 22.46 -16.52
N GLN A 83 6.14 23.08 -16.92
CA GLN A 83 4.79 22.50 -16.77
C GLN A 83 4.59 21.25 -17.65
N GLN A 84 5.23 21.19 -18.82
CA GLN A 84 5.14 20.07 -19.76
C GLN A 84 5.94 18.83 -19.34
N LEU A 85 6.89 18.95 -18.40
CA LEU A 85 7.67 17.81 -17.87
C LEU A 85 6.78 16.65 -17.42
N GLU A 86 5.59 16.95 -16.93
CA GLU A 86 4.64 15.99 -16.35
C GLU A 86 3.48 15.65 -17.30
N SER A 87 3.45 16.27 -18.47
CA SER A 87 2.39 16.07 -19.47
C SER A 87 2.66 14.85 -20.36
N GLU A 88 1.64 14.34 -21.04
CA GLU A 88 1.81 13.23 -21.99
C GLU A 88 2.65 13.65 -23.22
N SER A 89 2.65 14.94 -23.57
CA SER A 89 3.40 15.47 -24.70
C SER A 89 4.87 15.72 -24.32
N GLU A 90 5.76 14.86 -24.81
CA GLU A 90 7.20 14.93 -24.51
C GLU A 90 8.01 15.72 -25.55
N VAL A 91 7.44 15.98 -26.73
CA VAL A 91 8.17 16.54 -27.87
C VAL A 91 7.65 17.91 -28.30
N VAL A 92 8.58 18.77 -28.67
CA VAL A 92 8.34 20.07 -29.30
C VAL A 92 8.94 20.02 -30.69
N THR A 93 8.18 20.45 -31.70
CA THR A 93 8.58 20.37 -33.11
C THR A 93 8.95 21.76 -33.63
N SER A 94 10.11 21.89 -34.28
CA SER A 94 10.54 23.12 -34.94
C SER A 94 9.80 23.36 -36.27
N ALA A 95 10.00 24.53 -36.88
CA ALA A 95 9.42 24.86 -38.18
C ALA A 95 9.83 23.86 -39.30
N GLU A 96 11.02 23.29 -39.21
CA GLU A 96 11.57 22.30 -40.15
C GLU A 96 11.32 20.84 -39.70
N GLN A 97 10.29 20.61 -38.87
CA GLN A 97 9.90 19.27 -38.39
C GLN A 97 10.95 18.54 -37.53
N GLN A 98 11.97 19.23 -37.01
CA GLN A 98 12.89 18.64 -36.05
C GLN A 98 12.22 18.56 -34.67
N THR A 99 12.18 17.37 -34.09
CA THR A 99 11.59 17.14 -32.76
C THR A 99 12.65 17.21 -31.68
N PHE A 100 12.34 17.94 -30.60
CA PHE A 100 13.16 18.05 -29.40
C PHE A 100 12.38 17.55 -28.20
N ARG A 101 13.03 16.83 -27.28
CA ARG A 101 12.38 16.48 -26.02
C ARG A 101 12.35 17.69 -25.09
N VAL A 102 11.26 17.85 -24.33
CA VAL A 102 11.13 18.95 -23.35
C VAL A 102 12.32 19.00 -22.38
N GLY A 103 12.79 17.84 -21.91
CA GLY A 103 13.97 17.74 -21.04
C GLY A 103 15.26 18.26 -21.69
N GLU A 104 15.47 18.03 -22.99
CA GLU A 104 16.65 18.51 -23.73
C GLU A 104 16.64 20.05 -23.87
N LEU A 105 15.45 20.61 -24.09
CA LEU A 105 15.28 22.06 -24.14
C LEU A 105 15.60 22.68 -22.77
N LEU A 106 15.00 22.18 -21.69
CA LEU A 106 15.30 22.65 -20.33
C LEU A 106 16.78 22.50 -19.97
N ALA A 107 17.41 21.40 -20.37
CA ALA A 107 18.84 21.19 -20.19
C ALA A 107 19.69 22.21 -20.96
N THR A 108 19.26 22.63 -22.16
CA THR A 108 19.91 23.70 -22.92
C THR A 108 19.88 25.03 -22.17
N HIS A 109 18.73 25.35 -21.57
CA HIS A 109 18.60 26.55 -20.73
C HIS A 109 19.50 26.48 -19.48
N LEU A 110 19.52 25.34 -18.78
CA LEU A 110 20.40 25.09 -17.63
C LEU A 110 21.90 25.23 -17.97
N GLN A 111 22.31 24.72 -19.13
CA GLN A 111 23.68 24.85 -19.62
C GLN A 111 24.04 26.31 -19.89
N ALA A 112 23.13 27.09 -20.47
CA ALA A 112 23.33 28.52 -20.71
C ALA A 112 23.42 29.32 -19.39
N LEU A 113 22.59 29.00 -18.40
CA LEU A 113 22.63 29.64 -17.08
C LEU A 113 23.98 29.40 -16.38
N SER A 114 24.47 28.16 -16.40
CA SER A 114 25.72 27.75 -15.76
C SER A 114 26.97 27.86 -16.66
N HIS A 115 26.86 28.50 -17.82
CA HIS A 115 27.97 28.65 -18.76
C HIS A 115 29.16 29.36 -18.12
N GLY A 116 30.37 28.83 -18.33
CA GLY A 116 31.62 29.34 -17.74
C GLY A 116 31.88 28.91 -16.31
N LEU A 117 30.94 28.22 -15.66
CA LEU A 117 31.12 27.68 -14.30
C LEU A 117 31.56 26.22 -14.35
N SER A 118 32.57 25.89 -13.56
CA SER A 118 33.03 24.51 -13.34
C SER A 118 32.49 23.99 -12.01
N GLY A 119 32.09 22.72 -11.94
CA GLY A 119 31.60 22.10 -10.71
C GLY A 119 30.44 21.12 -10.90
N SER A 120 30.09 20.41 -9.83
CA SER A 120 28.88 19.56 -9.78
C SER A 120 27.63 20.44 -9.79
N ARG A 121 26.65 20.10 -10.61
CA ARG A 121 25.40 20.88 -10.72
C ARG A 121 24.30 20.24 -9.86
N VAL A 122 23.60 21.06 -9.09
CA VAL A 122 22.44 20.68 -8.29
C VAL A 122 21.30 21.58 -8.70
N VAL A 123 20.21 21.00 -9.19
CA VAL A 123 19.02 21.73 -9.65
C VAL A 123 17.92 21.56 -8.63
N SER A 124 17.42 22.66 -8.06
CA SER A 124 16.25 22.60 -7.18
C SER A 124 14.97 22.41 -8.00
N VAL A 125 14.16 21.44 -7.58
CA VAL A 125 12.89 21.07 -8.20
C VAL A 125 11.77 21.09 -7.18
N PRO A 126 10.52 21.40 -7.57
CA PRO A 126 9.39 21.39 -6.65
C PRO A 126 9.30 20.03 -5.95
N ASP A 127 8.98 20.03 -4.66
CA ASP A 127 8.73 18.79 -3.92
C ASP A 127 7.57 17.99 -4.54
N THR A 128 6.74 18.70 -5.28
CA THR A 128 5.61 18.14 -5.98
C THR A 128 5.90 17.57 -7.37
N LEU A 129 7.12 17.75 -7.92
CA LEU A 129 7.50 17.25 -9.24
C LEU A 129 7.46 15.72 -9.27
N THR A 130 6.67 15.16 -10.18
CA THR A 130 6.56 13.72 -10.40
C THR A 130 7.90 13.11 -10.80
N GLU A 131 8.08 11.83 -10.49
CA GLU A 131 9.28 11.08 -10.87
C GLU A 131 9.45 10.99 -12.39
N LEU A 132 8.35 10.97 -13.16
CA LEU A 132 8.40 11.11 -14.61
C LEU A 132 9.04 12.44 -15.03
N GLY A 133 8.62 13.56 -14.42
CA GLY A 133 9.19 14.87 -14.68
C GLY A 133 10.66 14.96 -14.28
N GLN A 134 11.03 14.37 -13.14
CA GLN A 134 12.44 14.26 -12.69
C GLN A 134 13.28 13.48 -13.70
N GLN A 135 12.82 12.30 -14.13
CA GLN A 135 13.52 11.42 -15.05
C GLN A 135 13.72 12.10 -16.41
N ARG A 136 12.69 12.76 -16.95
CA ARG A 136 12.79 13.52 -18.21
C ARG A 136 13.81 14.65 -18.14
N LEU A 137 13.85 15.37 -17.02
CA LEU A 137 14.85 16.43 -16.83
C LEU A 137 16.27 15.85 -16.75
N LEU A 138 16.47 14.77 -15.98
CA LEU A 138 17.76 14.08 -15.87
C LEU A 138 18.24 13.50 -17.21
N ASP A 139 17.34 12.89 -17.99
CA ASP A 139 17.69 12.34 -19.30
C ASP A 139 18.04 13.42 -20.32
N GLY A 140 17.32 14.55 -20.30
CA GLY A 140 17.68 15.72 -21.11
C GLY A 140 19.07 16.26 -20.77
N LEU A 141 19.41 16.33 -19.49
CA LEU A 141 20.74 16.73 -19.03
C LEU A 141 21.83 15.75 -19.45
N ARG A 142 21.60 14.44 -19.27
CA ARG A 142 22.52 13.37 -19.72
C ARG A 142 22.73 13.40 -21.23
N HIS A 143 21.68 13.64 -22.01
CA HIS A 143 21.76 13.73 -23.47
C HIS A 143 22.69 14.87 -23.93
N LEU A 144 22.69 16.00 -23.21
CA LEU A 144 23.62 17.11 -23.45
C LEU A 144 25.00 16.93 -22.78
N GLY A 145 25.30 15.75 -22.24
CA GLY A 145 26.55 15.46 -21.54
C GLY A 145 26.72 16.26 -20.25
N THR A 146 25.63 16.76 -19.67
CA THR A 146 25.63 17.53 -18.43
C THR A 146 25.21 16.62 -17.27
N SER A 147 26.12 16.39 -16.32
CA SER A 147 25.77 15.73 -15.06
C SER A 147 25.18 16.75 -14.09
N ALA A 148 24.00 16.45 -13.56
CA ALA A 148 23.39 17.19 -12.46
C ALA A 148 22.63 16.23 -11.51
N GLU A 149 22.52 16.64 -10.25
CA GLU A 149 21.63 16.04 -9.26
C GLU A 149 20.40 16.93 -9.08
N LEU A 150 19.24 16.31 -8.81
CA LEU A 150 18.06 17.06 -8.38
C LEU A 150 18.03 17.20 -6.86
N LEU A 151 17.49 18.30 -6.36
CA LEU A 151 17.24 18.53 -4.93
C LEU A 151 15.84 19.08 -4.74
N TRP A 152 15.08 18.56 -3.77
CA TRP A 152 13.78 19.10 -3.43
C TRP A 152 13.90 20.56 -2.99
N ARG A 153 13.12 21.46 -3.60
CA ARG A 153 13.16 22.89 -3.33
C ARG A 153 13.00 23.24 -1.86
N PRO A 154 12.07 22.66 -1.06
CA PRO A 154 12.01 22.97 0.36
C PRO A 154 13.25 22.54 1.13
N VAL A 155 13.91 21.44 0.73
CA VAL A 155 15.21 21.03 1.29
C VAL A 155 16.29 22.04 0.92
N ALA A 156 16.30 22.50 -0.33
CA ALA A 156 17.23 23.52 -0.80
C ALA A 156 17.04 24.84 -0.02
N ILE A 157 15.80 25.32 0.13
CA ILE A 157 15.48 26.52 0.92
C ILE A 157 16.01 26.39 2.35
N LEU A 158 15.73 25.27 3.02
CA LEU A 158 16.21 25.03 4.39
C LEU A 158 17.73 24.97 4.46
N LEU A 159 18.42 24.39 3.49
CA LEU A 159 19.88 24.35 3.47
C LEU A 159 20.52 25.73 3.23
N GLY A 160 19.86 26.58 2.43
CA GLY A 160 20.29 27.96 2.20
C GLY A 160 20.03 28.88 3.40
N TRP A 161 18.94 28.63 4.15
CA TRP A 161 18.66 29.31 5.42
C TRP A 161 19.60 28.81 6.53
N ALA A 162 19.75 27.50 6.68
CA ALA A 162 20.56 26.86 7.70
C ALA A 162 22.04 27.25 7.62
N SER A 163 22.57 27.50 6.41
CA SER A 163 23.97 27.93 6.25
C SER A 163 24.27 29.31 6.83
N GLN A 164 23.22 30.09 7.14
CA GLN A 164 23.33 31.43 7.72
C GLN A 164 23.18 31.42 9.24
N GLN A 165 22.85 30.26 9.84
CA GLN A 165 22.57 30.15 11.26
C GLN A 165 23.84 29.89 12.07
N PRO A 166 24.06 30.59 13.20
CA PRO A 166 25.17 30.29 14.09
C PRO A 166 24.94 28.99 14.87
N ASP A 167 26.03 28.35 15.32
CA ASP A 167 26.01 27.09 16.09
C ASP A 167 25.08 27.11 17.31
N GLU A 168 24.93 28.26 17.99
CA GLU A 168 24.00 28.39 19.13
C GLU A 168 22.54 28.20 18.70
N VAL A 169 22.17 28.76 17.54
CA VAL A 169 20.82 28.64 16.99
C VAL A 169 20.59 27.22 16.47
N ILE A 170 21.56 26.63 15.78
CA ILE A 170 21.48 25.23 15.30
C ILE A 170 21.15 24.28 16.46
N ARG A 171 21.78 24.43 17.63
CA ARG A 171 21.50 23.59 18.80
C ARG A 171 20.05 23.73 19.32
N LYS A 172 19.44 24.91 19.18
CA LYS A 172 18.07 25.18 19.62
C LYS A 172 17.02 24.66 18.63
N LEU A 173 17.40 24.48 17.37
CA LEU A 173 16.51 24.04 16.29
C LEU A 173 16.47 22.52 16.11
N ASP A 174 17.29 21.77 16.84
CA ASP A 174 17.32 20.31 16.77
C ASP A 174 15.95 19.71 17.17
N GLY A 175 15.37 18.88 16.31
CA GLY A 175 14.05 18.29 16.47
C GLY A 175 12.87 19.22 16.14
N HIS A 176 13.11 20.44 15.66
CA HIS A 176 12.02 21.35 15.28
C HIS A 176 11.40 20.95 13.94
N SER A 177 10.08 21.06 13.86
CA SER A 177 9.34 20.97 12.59
C SER A 177 9.23 22.33 11.93
N VAL A 178 9.70 22.44 10.69
CA VAL A 178 9.67 23.66 9.90
C VAL A 178 8.72 23.50 8.72
N MET A 179 7.74 24.40 8.64
CA MET A 179 6.92 24.56 7.46
C MET A 179 7.61 25.53 6.49
N VAL A 180 7.86 25.07 5.27
CA VAL A 180 8.38 25.87 4.17
C VAL A 180 7.22 26.18 3.23
N VAL A 181 6.91 27.46 3.07
CA VAL A 181 5.92 27.98 2.13
C VAL A 181 6.66 28.64 0.99
N HIS A 182 6.61 28.03 -0.20
CA HIS A 182 7.19 28.58 -1.42
C HIS A 182 6.09 29.20 -2.29
N ALA A 183 6.08 30.53 -2.43
CA ALA A 183 5.20 31.29 -3.33
C ALA A 183 5.89 31.52 -4.68
N GLY A 184 6.01 30.45 -5.47
CA GLY A 184 6.72 30.42 -6.74
C GLY A 184 5.84 30.68 -7.97
N LEU A 185 6.49 31.12 -9.07
CA LEU A 185 5.86 31.38 -10.37
C LEU A 185 5.52 30.08 -11.12
N TRP A 186 6.45 29.13 -11.19
CA TRP A 186 6.17 27.81 -11.78
C TRP A 186 5.17 27.02 -10.93
N ARG A 187 5.40 26.99 -9.61
CA ARG A 187 4.52 26.30 -8.66
C ARG A 187 4.65 26.91 -7.28
N SER A 188 3.53 27.00 -6.58
CA SER A 188 3.50 27.30 -5.16
C SER A 188 3.20 26.05 -4.35
N GLU A 189 3.97 25.82 -3.29
CA GLU A 189 3.94 24.60 -2.50
C GLU A 189 4.24 24.84 -1.02
N VAL A 190 3.77 23.90 -0.21
CA VAL A 190 3.92 23.87 1.25
C VAL A 190 4.48 22.52 1.63
N SER A 191 5.58 22.51 2.37
CA SER A 191 6.22 21.27 2.83
C SER A 191 6.57 21.40 4.31
N VAL A 192 6.50 20.30 5.06
CA VAL A 192 6.94 20.26 6.46
C VAL A 192 8.11 19.30 6.57
N LEU A 193 9.21 19.78 7.14
CA LEU A 193 10.43 19.01 7.35
C LEU A 193 10.82 19.12 8.81
N GLU A 194 11.40 18.06 9.34
CA GLU A 194 12.06 18.12 10.65
C GLU A 194 13.52 18.54 10.46
N LEU A 195 14.11 19.10 11.51
CA LEU A 195 15.50 19.47 11.53
C LEU A 195 16.26 18.58 12.50
N GLU A 196 17.44 18.14 12.10
CA GLU A 196 18.36 17.46 12.99
C GLU A 196 19.73 18.15 12.98
N LYS A 197 20.36 18.19 14.14
CA LYS A 197 21.78 18.56 14.23
C LYS A 197 22.66 17.40 13.75
N TYR A 198 23.71 17.75 13.03
CA TYR A 198 24.74 16.83 12.58
C TYR A 198 26.10 17.46 12.84
N GLU A 199 26.98 16.75 13.52
CA GLU A 199 28.35 17.22 13.80
C GLU A 199 29.34 16.55 12.87
N HIS A 200 30.20 17.36 12.25
CA HIS A 200 31.27 16.88 11.38
C HIS A 200 32.50 17.78 11.54
N GLU A 201 33.65 17.19 11.86
CA GLU A 201 34.92 17.91 12.08
C GLU A 201 34.79 19.11 13.04
N ASN A 202 34.09 18.92 14.17
CA ASN A 202 33.79 19.94 15.20
C ASN A 202 32.95 21.13 14.70
N ARG A 203 32.26 20.99 13.57
CA ARG A 203 31.27 21.96 13.08
C ARG A 203 29.87 21.37 13.15
N LEU A 204 28.92 22.20 13.54
CA LEU A 204 27.51 21.84 13.56
C LEU A 204 26.84 22.21 12.26
N PHE A 205 26.04 21.28 11.75
CA PHE A 205 25.21 21.44 10.58
C PHE A 205 23.77 21.15 10.97
N LEU A 206 22.85 21.96 10.47
CA LEU A 206 21.44 21.62 10.47
C LEU A 206 21.14 20.81 9.20
N VAL A 207 20.44 19.69 9.36
CA VAL A 207 20.14 18.71 8.32
C VAL A 207 18.62 18.55 8.24
N PRO A 208 17.99 18.89 7.10
CA PRO A 208 16.56 18.63 6.90
C PRO A 208 16.26 17.13 6.87
N VAL A 209 15.14 16.75 7.47
CA VAL A 209 14.57 15.40 7.44
C VAL A 209 13.21 15.49 6.76
N ARG A 210 13.12 14.92 5.57
CA ARG A 210 11.91 14.89 4.76
C ARG A 210 11.19 13.56 4.99
N HIS A 211 9.93 13.61 5.40
CA HIS A 211 9.12 12.42 5.69
C HIS A 211 8.19 12.00 4.54
N GLY A 212 8.07 12.84 3.51
CA GLY A 212 7.21 12.58 2.38
C GLY A 212 7.07 13.82 1.50
N LYS A 213 6.16 13.71 0.53
CA LYS A 213 5.86 14.76 -0.43
C LYS A 213 5.04 15.88 0.22
N GLY A 214 5.47 17.13 0.00
CA GLY A 214 4.68 18.32 0.29
C GLY A 214 3.42 18.42 -0.57
N ALA A 215 2.68 19.49 -0.35
CA ALA A 215 1.46 19.78 -1.08
C ALA A 215 1.67 21.02 -1.97
N GLY A 216 1.11 21.01 -3.18
CA GLY A 216 1.25 22.12 -4.13
C GLY A 216 -0.10 22.52 -4.70
N LEU A 217 -0.20 23.77 -5.13
CA LEU A 217 -1.35 24.23 -5.91
C LEU A 217 -1.28 23.61 -7.32
N THR A 218 -2.42 23.13 -7.82
CA THR A 218 -2.51 22.63 -9.20
C THR A 218 -2.42 23.80 -10.18
N SER A 219 -1.83 23.57 -11.36
CA SER A 219 -1.69 24.60 -12.40
C SER A 219 -3.04 25.20 -12.84
N SER A 220 -4.12 24.42 -12.79
CA SER A 220 -5.48 24.91 -13.07
C SER A 220 -6.02 25.88 -12.02
N ALA A 221 -5.54 25.81 -10.78
CA ALA A 221 -5.98 26.69 -9.70
C ALA A 221 -5.32 28.08 -9.77
N TRP A 222 -4.14 28.20 -10.41
CA TRP A 222 -3.37 29.43 -10.45
C TRP A 222 -2.70 29.68 -11.81
N PRO A 223 -3.41 30.32 -12.77
CA PRO A 223 -2.82 30.68 -14.06
C PRO A 223 -2.05 32.00 -13.94
N ILE A 224 -0.83 31.96 -13.40
CA ILE A 224 0.02 33.14 -13.25
C ILE A 224 0.24 33.87 -14.59
N GLU A 225 0.25 33.14 -15.70
CA GLU A 225 0.35 33.71 -17.05
C GLU A 225 -0.84 34.63 -17.35
N ARG A 226 -2.04 34.27 -16.88
CA ARG A 226 -3.22 35.11 -17.03
C ARG A 226 -3.09 36.38 -16.22
N LEU A 227 -2.55 36.31 -15.01
CA LEU A 227 -2.32 37.51 -14.21
C LEU A 227 -1.29 38.43 -14.87
N ALA A 228 -0.18 37.88 -15.36
CA ALA A 228 0.82 38.63 -16.12
C ALA A 228 0.22 39.25 -17.39
N LYS A 229 -0.68 38.53 -18.07
CA LYS A 229 -1.42 39.04 -19.23
C LYS A 229 -2.38 40.17 -18.84
N ASP A 230 -3.14 40.03 -17.75
CA ASP A 230 -4.07 41.06 -17.25
C ASP A 230 -3.30 42.38 -16.96
N VAL A 231 -2.08 42.28 -16.41
CA VAL A 231 -1.19 43.44 -16.23
C VAL A 231 -0.82 44.10 -17.56
N LEU A 232 -0.42 43.31 -18.54
CA LEU A 232 -0.10 43.83 -19.88
C LEU A 232 -1.30 44.46 -20.55
N GLU A 233 -2.48 43.84 -20.50
CA GLU A 233 -3.71 44.39 -21.08
C GLU A 233 -4.05 45.74 -20.46
N MET A 234 -3.84 45.89 -19.16
CA MET A 234 -4.02 47.14 -18.45
C MET A 234 -2.98 48.19 -18.89
N ASP A 235 -1.70 47.84 -18.95
CA ASP A 235 -0.64 48.74 -19.44
C ASP A 235 -0.89 49.21 -20.88
N LEU A 236 -1.30 48.29 -21.75
CA LEU A 236 -1.65 48.56 -23.14
C LEU A 236 -2.85 49.51 -23.24
N SER A 237 -3.90 49.26 -22.46
CA SER A 237 -5.09 50.13 -22.41
C SER A 237 -4.73 51.55 -21.99
N HIS A 238 -3.90 51.72 -20.95
CA HIS A 238 -3.41 53.03 -20.53
C HIS A 238 -2.54 53.74 -21.58
N ALA A 239 -1.81 52.97 -22.38
CA ALA A 239 -1.04 53.49 -23.51
C ALA A 239 -1.89 53.76 -24.77
N GLY A 240 -3.20 53.47 -24.74
CA GLY A 240 -4.10 53.62 -25.89
C GLY A 240 -3.92 52.54 -26.96
N LEU A 241 -3.46 51.34 -26.57
CA LEU A 241 -3.12 50.23 -27.46
C LEU A 241 -4.11 49.07 -27.36
N PRO A 242 -4.26 48.25 -28.43
CA PRO A 242 -5.13 47.09 -28.39
C PRO A 242 -4.66 46.04 -27.37
N SER A 243 -5.57 45.59 -26.51
CA SER A 243 -5.30 44.52 -25.53
C SER A 243 -4.90 43.18 -26.18
N SER A 244 -5.27 42.95 -27.46
CA SER A 244 -4.85 41.77 -28.21
C SER A 244 -3.33 41.63 -28.36
N LEU A 245 -2.56 42.72 -28.19
CA LEU A 245 -1.10 42.67 -28.19
C LEU A 245 -0.51 41.95 -26.97
N ALA A 246 -1.27 41.83 -25.86
CA ALA A 246 -0.78 41.24 -24.62
C ALA A 246 -0.27 39.81 -24.82
N GLU A 247 -0.95 39.00 -25.65
CA GLU A 247 -0.54 37.62 -25.95
C GLU A 247 0.85 37.56 -26.58
N SER A 248 1.11 38.43 -27.56
CA SER A 248 2.40 38.48 -28.27
C SER A 248 3.53 39.05 -27.40
N LEU A 249 3.20 39.88 -26.42
CA LEU A 249 4.17 40.56 -25.57
C LEU A 249 4.47 39.79 -24.27
N LEU A 250 3.61 38.86 -23.87
CA LEU A 250 3.69 38.16 -22.57
C LEU A 250 5.07 37.56 -22.29
N TRP A 251 5.68 36.91 -23.28
CA TRP A 251 6.97 36.22 -23.14
C TRP A 251 8.16 37.03 -23.67
N VAL A 252 7.93 38.31 -23.92
CA VAL A 252 8.90 39.23 -24.53
C VAL A 252 9.15 40.42 -23.61
N SER A 253 8.10 40.91 -22.96
CA SER A 253 8.11 42.02 -22.00
C SER A 253 8.58 41.55 -20.64
N ARG A 254 9.49 42.30 -20.01
CA ARG A 254 9.90 42.06 -18.61
C ARG A 254 8.88 42.59 -17.61
N ARG A 255 8.10 43.58 -18.04
CA ARG A 255 7.27 44.41 -17.17
C ARG A 255 6.26 43.64 -16.30
N PRO A 256 5.36 42.78 -16.83
CA PRO A 256 4.37 42.11 -15.98
C PRO A 256 5.04 41.19 -14.96
N TRP A 257 6.12 40.53 -15.35
CA TRP A 257 6.88 39.63 -14.50
C TRP A 257 7.66 40.37 -13.41
N SER A 258 8.27 41.51 -13.76
CA SER A 258 8.94 42.39 -12.79
C SER A 258 7.94 42.92 -11.74
N LEU A 259 6.73 43.32 -12.17
CA LEU A 259 5.70 43.77 -11.24
C LEU A 259 5.29 42.65 -10.28
N LEU A 260 5.07 41.44 -10.82
CA LEU A 260 4.72 40.26 -10.02
C LEU A 260 5.81 39.86 -9.03
N CYS A 261 7.07 40.14 -9.34
CA CYS A 261 8.21 39.93 -8.43
C CYS A 261 8.47 41.11 -7.48
N GLY A 262 7.62 42.15 -7.47
CA GLY A 262 7.81 43.33 -6.62
C GLY A 262 8.99 44.22 -7.02
N ASP A 263 9.52 44.07 -8.24
CA ASP A 263 10.60 44.91 -8.75
C ASP A 263 10.08 46.29 -9.17
N VAL A 264 10.96 47.30 -9.09
CA VAL A 264 10.66 48.66 -9.54
C VAL A 264 10.52 48.66 -11.06
N LEU A 265 9.35 49.09 -11.55
CA LEU A 265 9.09 49.16 -12.97
C LEU A 265 9.88 50.29 -13.62
N ALA A 266 10.54 49.96 -14.72
CA ALA A 266 11.08 50.93 -15.67
C ALA A 266 10.15 51.01 -16.88
N ASP A 267 10.18 52.15 -17.57
CA ASP A 267 9.57 52.28 -18.89
C ASP A 267 10.14 51.19 -19.82
N GLU A 268 9.26 50.48 -20.53
CA GLU A 268 9.66 49.44 -21.48
C GLU A 268 9.23 49.84 -22.89
N ILE A 269 10.11 49.60 -23.87
CA ILE A 269 9.80 49.78 -25.28
C ILE A 269 9.40 48.42 -25.86
N VAL A 270 8.17 48.35 -26.38
CA VAL A 270 7.62 47.16 -27.04
C VAL A 270 7.30 47.48 -28.50
N ARG A 271 7.18 46.46 -29.34
CA ARG A 271 6.83 46.62 -30.76
C ARG A 271 5.71 45.66 -31.13
N ASP A 272 4.72 46.12 -31.88
CA ASP A 272 3.62 45.28 -32.37
C ASP A 272 4.00 44.47 -33.62
N SER A 273 3.08 43.63 -34.07
CA SER A 273 3.22 42.81 -35.28
C SER A 273 3.24 43.63 -36.59
N ASN A 274 2.77 44.87 -36.57
CA ASN A 274 2.84 45.79 -37.72
C ASN A 274 4.17 46.56 -37.76
N GLY A 275 5.01 46.39 -36.72
CA GLY A 275 6.33 46.97 -36.64
C GLY A 275 6.41 48.35 -35.97
N TYR A 276 5.32 48.85 -35.38
CA TYR A 276 5.27 50.10 -34.62
C TYR A 276 5.83 49.94 -33.22
N TRP A 277 6.56 50.95 -32.74
CA TRP A 277 7.17 50.98 -31.43
C TRP A 277 6.33 51.78 -30.44
N TYR A 278 6.18 51.23 -29.24
CA TYR A 278 5.39 51.80 -28.16
C TYR A 278 6.20 51.85 -26.87
N ARG A 279 5.97 52.88 -26.07
CA ARG A 279 6.56 53.00 -24.73
C ARG A 279 5.47 52.72 -23.69
N LEU A 280 5.61 51.62 -22.96
CA LEU A 280 4.78 51.30 -21.80
C LEU A 280 5.32 52.06 -20.60
N LYS A 281 4.49 52.94 -20.01
CA LYS A 281 4.85 53.79 -18.86
C LYS A 281 4.40 53.15 -17.55
N ASN A 282 5.06 53.50 -16.45
CA ASN A 282 4.80 52.97 -15.10
C ASN A 282 3.35 53.14 -14.63
N PHE A 283 2.74 52.00 -14.26
CA PHE A 283 1.48 51.90 -13.53
C PHE A 283 1.72 50.94 -12.37
N GLU A 284 1.66 51.44 -11.14
CA GLU A 284 2.11 50.72 -9.94
C GLU A 284 1.00 49.89 -9.27
N GLU A 285 -0.27 50.10 -9.62
CA GLU A 285 -1.39 49.44 -8.95
C GLU A 285 -1.82 48.17 -9.67
N LEU A 286 -1.57 47.02 -9.04
CA LEU A 286 -2.23 45.78 -9.44
C LEU A 286 -3.64 45.73 -8.83
N ARG A 287 -4.68 45.88 -9.65
CA ARG A 287 -6.09 45.80 -9.21
C ARG A 287 -6.70 44.39 -9.28
N ALA A 288 -5.87 43.39 -9.53
CA ALA A 288 -6.34 42.03 -9.76
C ALA A 288 -6.83 41.35 -8.47
N ASN A 289 -7.83 40.47 -8.61
CA ASN A 289 -8.35 39.63 -7.54
C ASN A 289 -7.36 38.50 -7.17
N ILE A 290 -6.16 38.87 -6.68
CA ILE A 290 -5.12 37.94 -6.23
C ILE A 290 -5.59 37.18 -4.99
N ASP A 291 -6.36 37.84 -4.13
CA ASP A 291 -6.82 37.25 -2.87
C ASP A 291 -7.63 35.97 -3.13
N ASP A 292 -8.67 36.03 -3.96
CA ASP A 292 -9.51 34.86 -4.24
C ASP A 292 -8.79 33.79 -5.09
N ARG A 293 -7.86 34.20 -5.95
CA ARG A 293 -7.21 33.31 -6.92
C ARG A 293 -5.93 32.64 -6.42
N PHE A 294 -5.24 33.22 -5.43
CA PHE A 294 -3.95 32.70 -4.94
C PHE A 294 -3.83 32.66 -3.43
N VAL A 295 -4.04 33.79 -2.77
CA VAL A 295 -3.80 33.89 -1.32
C VAL A 295 -4.71 32.91 -0.61
N PHE A 296 -6.00 32.93 -0.93
CA PHE A 296 -6.97 32.02 -0.32
C PHE A 296 -6.63 30.54 -0.58
N PRO A 297 -6.44 30.06 -1.83
CA PRO A 297 -6.01 28.68 -2.06
C PRO A 297 -4.70 28.28 -1.35
N LEU A 298 -3.69 29.15 -1.33
CA LEU A 298 -2.42 28.86 -0.69
C LEU A 298 -2.57 28.81 0.84
N VAL A 299 -3.35 29.71 1.44
CA VAL A 299 -3.64 29.73 2.88
C VAL A 299 -4.44 28.49 3.29
N GLU A 300 -5.43 28.07 2.49
CA GLU A 300 -6.16 26.82 2.73
C GLU A 300 -5.23 25.60 2.63
N LEU A 301 -4.27 25.61 1.70
CA LEU A 301 -3.24 24.58 1.61
C LEU A 301 -2.34 24.57 2.86
N ILE A 302 -1.89 25.74 3.31
CA ILE A 302 -1.10 25.91 4.54
C ILE A 302 -1.87 25.38 5.75
N LYS A 303 -3.15 25.74 5.88
CA LYS A 303 -4.03 25.27 6.95
C LYS A 303 -4.17 23.75 6.92
N LYS A 304 -4.49 23.18 5.76
CA LYS A 304 -4.62 21.72 5.59
C LYS A 304 -3.34 20.98 6.00
N VAL A 305 -2.18 21.49 5.60
CA VAL A 305 -0.88 20.90 5.98
C VAL A 305 -0.60 21.11 7.47
N GLY A 306 -0.88 22.30 8.01
CA GLY A 306 -0.69 22.63 9.43
C GLY A 306 -1.59 21.83 10.39
N GLU A 307 -2.78 21.42 9.97
CA GLU A 307 -3.67 20.55 10.76
C GLU A 307 -3.09 19.13 10.94
N MET A 308 -2.22 18.69 10.03
CA MET A 308 -1.62 17.34 10.06
C MET A 308 -0.29 17.30 10.83
N HIS A 309 0.33 18.44 11.10
CA HIS A 309 1.69 18.51 11.63
C HIS A 309 1.81 19.59 12.71
N LYS A 310 2.57 19.29 13.78
CA LYS A 310 3.02 20.33 14.70
C LYS A 310 4.06 21.19 13.98
N ILE A 311 3.85 22.51 13.96
CA ILE A 311 4.74 23.47 13.30
C ILE A 311 5.44 24.33 14.35
N ASP A 312 6.76 24.23 14.42
CA ASP A 312 7.59 25.02 15.35
C ASP A 312 8.12 26.30 14.68
N HIS A 313 8.45 26.24 13.39
CA HIS A 313 8.90 27.39 12.59
C HIS A 313 8.19 27.47 11.24
N LEU A 314 8.09 28.68 10.70
CA LEU A 314 7.53 28.96 9.39
C LEU A 314 8.52 29.79 8.57
N LEU A 315 8.92 29.27 7.41
CA LEU A 315 9.74 29.99 6.43
C LEU A 315 8.89 30.28 5.20
N ILE A 316 8.80 31.55 4.81
CA ILE A 316 8.06 32.00 3.62
C ILE A 316 9.05 32.58 2.63
N GLU A 317 9.12 31.98 1.45
CA GLU A 317 10.05 32.32 0.38
C GLU A 317 9.34 32.21 -0.98
N GLY A 318 9.90 32.82 -2.02
CA GLY A 318 9.46 32.61 -3.40
C GLY A 318 9.47 33.90 -4.22
N ALA A 319 9.37 33.75 -5.53
CA ALA A 319 9.46 34.88 -6.45
C ALA A 319 8.32 35.91 -6.32
N LEU A 320 7.19 35.54 -5.70
CA LEU A 320 6.01 36.40 -5.58
C LEU A 320 5.90 37.15 -4.24
N ILE A 321 6.71 36.84 -3.24
CA ILE A 321 6.51 37.37 -1.88
C ILE A 321 6.66 38.89 -1.77
N ASP A 322 7.41 39.51 -2.68
CA ASP A 322 7.64 40.96 -2.71
C ASP A 322 6.52 41.68 -3.51
N LEU A 323 5.59 40.95 -4.11
CA LEU A 323 4.40 41.49 -4.78
C LEU A 323 3.60 42.36 -3.82
N ARG A 324 3.33 43.61 -4.21
CA ARG A 324 2.49 44.52 -3.43
C ARG A 324 1.01 44.24 -3.66
N ILE A 325 0.27 44.03 -2.58
CA ILE A 325 -1.19 43.87 -2.54
C ILE A 325 -1.74 44.98 -1.64
N GLY A 326 -2.20 46.07 -2.25
CA GLY A 326 -2.56 47.28 -1.51
C GLY A 326 -1.34 47.93 -0.84
N GLN A 327 -1.34 48.00 0.50
CA GLN A 327 -0.28 48.63 1.29
C GLN A 327 0.75 47.65 1.85
N GLU A 328 0.53 46.33 1.71
CA GLU A 328 1.44 45.29 2.20
C GLU A 328 2.01 44.44 1.06
N THR A 329 3.01 43.61 1.37
CA THR A 329 3.52 42.60 0.44
C THR A 329 2.79 41.27 0.63
N LEU A 330 2.77 40.44 -0.41
CA LEU A 330 2.21 39.10 -0.35
C LEU A 330 2.86 38.26 0.75
N GLY A 331 4.17 38.37 0.94
CA GLY A 331 4.89 37.68 2.02
C GLY A 331 4.37 38.05 3.41
N ASN A 332 4.16 39.35 3.67
CA ASN A 332 3.60 39.82 4.95
C ASN A 332 2.16 39.33 5.16
N ARG A 333 1.36 39.33 4.08
CA ARG A 333 -0.01 38.83 4.12
C ARG A 333 -0.03 37.32 4.43
N LEU A 334 0.74 36.53 3.69
CA LEU A 334 0.89 35.10 3.92
C LEU A 334 1.41 34.80 5.32
N ALA A 335 2.36 35.58 5.85
CA ALA A 335 2.82 35.42 7.23
C ALA A 335 1.70 35.63 8.25
N ALA A 336 0.89 36.67 8.09
CA ALA A 336 -0.24 36.93 8.98
C ALA A 336 -1.29 35.81 8.92
N ASP A 337 -1.65 35.36 7.72
CA ASP A 337 -2.63 34.29 7.50
C ASP A 337 -2.11 32.92 7.98
N SER A 338 -0.87 32.57 7.65
CA SER A 338 -0.25 31.31 8.05
C SER A 338 -0.09 31.19 9.56
N ARG A 339 0.20 32.29 10.26
CA ARG A 339 0.22 32.32 11.73
C ARG A 339 -1.14 32.02 12.34
N ARG A 340 -2.21 32.59 11.77
CA ARG A 340 -3.58 32.27 12.21
C ARG A 340 -3.92 30.79 11.97
N ALA A 341 -3.46 30.23 10.84
CA ALA A 341 -3.73 28.85 10.48
C ALA A 341 -2.94 27.83 11.32
N THR A 342 -1.67 28.12 11.63
CA THR A 342 -0.75 27.16 12.27
C THR A 342 -0.58 27.38 13.77
N GLY A 343 -0.96 28.55 14.30
CA GLY A 343 -0.68 28.93 15.69
C GLY A 343 0.78 29.29 15.96
N CYS A 344 1.62 29.38 14.92
CA CYS A 344 3.04 29.69 15.05
C CYS A 344 3.25 31.10 15.64
N ARG A 345 4.26 31.22 16.52
CA ARG A 345 4.57 32.49 17.20
C ARG A 345 5.21 33.49 16.22
N PRO A 346 4.97 34.82 16.36
CA PRO A 346 5.51 35.82 15.45
C PRO A 346 7.03 35.73 15.24
N GLU A 347 7.79 35.46 16.31
CA GLU A 347 9.24 35.38 16.29
C GLU A 347 9.80 34.12 15.58
N MET A 348 8.92 33.17 15.25
CA MET A 348 9.26 31.91 14.58
C MET A 348 8.87 31.93 13.09
N VAL A 349 8.42 33.09 12.59
CA VAL A 349 8.05 33.29 11.18
C VAL A 349 9.08 34.18 10.51
N GLU A 350 9.75 33.64 9.50
CA GLU A 350 10.76 34.35 8.71
C GLU A 350 10.30 34.47 7.25
N ILE A 351 10.41 35.68 6.69
CA ILE A 351 10.04 35.99 5.30
C ILE A 351 11.32 36.38 4.55
N PHE A 352 11.61 35.71 3.44
CA PHE A 352 12.85 35.91 2.69
C PHE A 352 12.57 36.38 1.29
N SER A 353 12.83 37.67 1.00
CA SER A 353 12.74 38.25 -0.36
C SER A 353 13.33 37.31 -1.43
N ALA A 354 12.77 37.34 -2.65
CA ALA A 354 13.22 36.51 -3.76
C ALA A 354 14.73 36.70 -4.05
N ARG A 355 15.27 37.87 -3.67
CA ARG A 355 16.68 38.25 -3.81
C ARG A 355 17.62 37.52 -2.84
N ALA A 356 17.09 36.85 -1.81
CA ALA A 356 17.88 35.97 -0.95
C ALA A 356 18.32 34.70 -1.68
N CYS A 357 17.63 34.30 -2.75
CA CYS A 357 17.98 33.16 -3.61
C CYS A 357 18.30 31.89 -2.80
N LEU A 358 17.50 31.61 -1.76
CA LEU A 358 17.71 30.48 -0.85
C LEU A 358 17.72 29.13 -1.58
N PRO A 359 16.82 28.84 -2.54
CA PRO A 359 16.85 27.57 -3.27
C PRO A 359 18.18 27.32 -3.99
N ALA A 360 18.65 28.26 -4.81
CA ALA A 360 19.91 28.12 -5.54
C ALA A 360 21.12 28.03 -4.58
N SER A 361 21.14 28.86 -3.54
CA SER A 361 22.22 28.83 -2.53
C SER A 361 22.28 27.51 -1.78
N GLY A 362 21.14 26.99 -1.35
CA GLY A 362 21.05 25.72 -0.66
C GLY A 362 21.35 24.53 -1.55
N ALA A 363 20.98 24.57 -2.83
CA ALA A 363 21.40 23.57 -3.82
C ALA A 363 22.93 23.56 -3.99
N ALA A 364 23.57 24.73 -4.06
CA ALA A 364 25.02 24.84 -4.13
C ALA A 364 25.68 24.26 -2.85
N HIS A 365 25.13 24.62 -1.68
CA HIS A 365 25.59 24.14 -0.38
C HIS A 365 25.41 22.62 -0.21
N TYR A 366 24.31 22.05 -0.70
CA TYR A 366 24.09 20.61 -0.76
C TYR A 366 25.20 19.90 -1.55
N GLY A 367 25.49 20.36 -2.78
CA GLY A 367 26.54 19.74 -3.60
C GLY A 367 27.94 19.89 -2.97
N TRP A 368 28.21 20.98 -2.27
CA TRP A 368 29.44 21.14 -1.47
C TRP A 368 29.51 20.13 -0.31
N ARG A 369 28.43 19.98 0.48
CA ARG A 369 28.35 18.98 1.55
C ARG A 369 28.59 17.56 1.01
N ARG A 370 27.95 17.23 -0.12
CA ARG A 370 28.10 15.94 -0.81
C ARG A 370 29.54 15.64 -1.20
N ALA A 371 30.23 16.62 -1.78
CA ALA A 371 31.63 16.49 -2.19
C ALA A 371 32.58 16.23 -1.00
N LEU A 372 32.20 16.67 0.21
CA LEU A 372 32.93 16.45 1.46
C LEU A 372 32.43 15.23 2.26
N GLY A 373 31.43 14.50 1.77
CA GLY A 373 30.82 13.40 2.51
C GLY A 373 29.94 13.81 3.71
N ILE A 374 29.63 15.10 3.84
CA ILE A 374 28.74 15.67 4.86
C ILE A 374 27.29 15.36 4.47
N VAL A 375 26.44 15.04 5.46
CA VAL A 375 25.02 14.78 5.23
C VAL A 375 24.31 16.06 4.78
N GLY A 376 23.70 16.00 3.61
CA GLY A 376 22.87 17.08 3.08
C GLY A 376 21.49 17.09 3.73
N TYR A 377 20.76 15.99 3.60
CA TYR A 377 19.42 15.79 4.16
C TYR A 377 19.14 14.30 4.36
N TYR A 378 18.10 13.98 5.12
CA TYR A 378 17.52 12.64 5.19
C TYR A 378 16.17 12.62 4.47
N ASP A 379 15.84 11.49 3.85
CA ASP A 379 14.56 11.27 3.18
C ASP A 379 13.91 9.98 3.65
N THR A 380 12.61 9.89 3.40
CA THR A 380 11.80 8.70 3.63
C THR A 380 11.39 8.10 2.30
N ILE A 381 11.77 6.83 2.09
CA ILE A 381 11.40 6.10 0.88
C ILE A 381 10.04 5.44 1.11
N PRO A 382 9.07 5.64 0.20
CA PRO A 382 7.77 4.98 0.30
C PRO A 382 7.93 3.46 0.17
N ASP A 383 7.14 2.71 0.93
CA ASP A 383 7.18 1.25 0.90
C ASP A 383 6.79 0.72 -0.48
N LEU A 384 7.71 0.02 -1.13
CA LEU A 384 7.51 -0.67 -2.39
C LEU A 384 7.06 -2.10 -2.11
N LYS A 385 5.93 -2.52 -2.67
CA LYS A 385 5.39 -3.87 -2.49
C LYS A 385 5.23 -4.58 -3.82
N ILE A 386 5.50 -5.89 -3.82
CA ILE A 386 5.29 -6.76 -4.97
C ILE A 386 4.20 -7.78 -4.67
N ASN A 387 3.37 -8.11 -5.66
CA ASN A 387 2.45 -9.23 -5.53
C ASN A 387 3.20 -10.56 -5.62
N ALA A 388 2.88 -11.47 -4.71
CA ALA A 388 3.35 -12.86 -4.74
C ALA A 388 2.30 -13.80 -4.16
N LEU A 389 2.49 -15.10 -4.36
CA LEU A 389 1.71 -16.14 -3.71
C LEU A 389 2.30 -16.43 -2.32
N VAL A 390 1.70 -15.87 -1.27
CA VAL A 390 2.05 -16.14 0.13
C VAL A 390 1.08 -17.18 0.67
N GLU A 391 1.61 -18.31 1.15
CA GLU A 391 0.80 -19.48 1.51
C GLU A 391 -0.21 -19.83 0.39
N GLY A 392 0.22 -19.84 -0.89
CA GLY A 392 -0.66 -20.19 -2.01
C GLY A 392 -1.79 -19.18 -2.29
N ARG A 393 -1.70 -17.95 -1.78
CA ARG A 393 -2.67 -16.87 -2.02
C ARG A 393 -2.00 -15.59 -2.49
N PRO A 394 -2.61 -14.85 -3.42
CA PRO A 394 -2.10 -13.54 -3.80
C PRO A 394 -2.07 -12.59 -2.60
N ALA A 395 -0.91 -12.00 -2.34
CA ALA A 395 -0.69 -10.97 -1.33
C ALA A 395 0.39 -9.98 -1.79
N PHE A 396 0.34 -8.74 -1.31
CA PHE A 396 1.40 -7.77 -1.51
C PHE A 396 2.42 -7.87 -0.38
N VAL A 397 3.67 -8.16 -0.73
CA VAL A 397 4.80 -8.29 0.19
C VAL A 397 5.68 -7.05 0.08
N SER A 398 6.03 -6.45 1.22
CA SER A 398 6.95 -5.30 1.26
C SER A 398 8.35 -5.71 0.85
N LEU A 399 8.96 -4.91 -0.01
CA LEU A 399 10.35 -5.04 -0.44
C LEU A 399 11.31 -4.15 0.33
N MET A 400 10.79 -3.25 1.17
CA MET A 400 11.60 -2.28 1.91
C MET A 400 11.91 -2.72 3.35
N GLU A 401 11.33 -3.84 3.81
CA GLU A 401 11.51 -4.40 5.17
C GLU A 401 11.30 -3.39 6.32
N GLY A 402 10.48 -2.36 6.09
CA GLY A 402 10.24 -1.28 7.07
C GLY A 402 11.36 -0.24 7.16
N GLN A 403 12.32 -0.22 6.22
CA GLN A 403 13.30 0.85 6.10
C GLN A 403 12.61 2.16 5.72
N LYS A 404 12.52 3.08 6.69
CA LYS A 404 11.83 4.37 6.54
C LYS A 404 12.76 5.55 6.32
N ARG A 405 14.05 5.45 6.60
CA ARG A 405 14.95 6.61 6.60
C ARG A 405 16.26 6.29 5.91
N VAL A 406 16.67 7.19 5.01
CA VAL A 406 17.91 7.08 4.24
C VAL A 406 18.58 8.44 4.08
N ILE A 407 19.86 8.45 3.71
CA ILE A 407 20.57 9.68 3.36
C ILE A 407 20.11 10.12 1.96
N GLY A 408 19.63 11.36 1.86
CA GLY A 408 19.19 11.95 0.61
C GLY A 408 20.30 12.05 -0.44
N GLY A 409 19.95 11.79 -1.70
CA GLY A 409 20.87 11.81 -2.84
C GLY A 409 21.99 10.75 -2.81
N LYS A 410 21.90 9.74 -1.92
CA LYS A 410 22.70 8.51 -1.98
C LYS A 410 21.80 7.34 -2.36
N ALA A 411 22.33 6.44 -3.20
CA ALA A 411 21.70 5.14 -3.38
C ALA A 411 21.70 4.39 -2.05
N ILE A 412 20.66 3.59 -1.81
CA ILE A 412 20.65 2.67 -0.67
C ILE A 412 21.83 1.71 -0.82
N ASP A 413 22.70 1.67 0.20
CA ASP A 413 23.90 0.83 0.24
C ASP A 413 24.03 0.13 1.61
N PRO A 414 24.10 -1.21 1.65
CA PRO A 414 23.96 -2.14 0.52
C PRO A 414 22.54 -2.11 -0.08
N PRO A 415 22.35 -2.53 -1.35
CA PRO A 415 21.03 -2.76 -1.92
C PRO A 415 20.19 -3.68 -1.04
N LEU A 416 18.87 -3.47 -1.03
CA LEU A 416 17.97 -4.31 -0.23
C LEU A 416 17.75 -5.65 -0.93
N GLU A 417 18.13 -6.73 -0.26
CA GLU A 417 17.98 -8.10 -0.77
C GLU A 417 16.85 -8.82 -0.04
N VAL A 418 15.73 -9.05 -0.74
CA VAL A 418 14.56 -9.71 -0.18
C VAL A 418 14.48 -11.14 -0.70
N SER A 419 14.64 -12.10 0.21
CA SER A 419 14.63 -13.54 -0.09
C SER A 419 13.27 -14.18 0.19
N GLY A 420 13.10 -15.45 -0.17
CA GLY A 420 11.86 -16.21 0.08
C GLY A 420 10.90 -16.27 -1.12
N PHE A 421 11.28 -15.69 -2.26
CA PHE A 421 10.53 -15.82 -3.51
C PHE A 421 10.99 -17.03 -4.30
N SER A 422 10.10 -17.55 -5.15
CA SER A 422 10.45 -18.58 -6.13
C SER A 422 9.61 -18.44 -7.38
N ILE A 423 10.18 -18.87 -8.51
CA ILE A 423 9.48 -19.00 -9.79
C ILE A 423 9.14 -20.48 -9.97
N ALA A 424 7.86 -20.78 -10.24
CA ALA A 424 7.39 -22.14 -10.39
C ALA A 424 8.05 -22.85 -11.59
N LYS A 425 8.12 -24.19 -11.51
CA LYS A 425 8.49 -25.03 -12.65
C LYS A 425 7.59 -24.73 -13.86
N SER A 426 8.14 -24.86 -15.05
CA SER A 426 7.48 -24.69 -16.34
C SER A 426 6.98 -23.28 -16.64
N THR A 427 7.27 -22.29 -15.79
CA THR A 427 6.91 -20.89 -16.04
C THR A 427 7.74 -20.33 -17.19
N LEU A 428 7.07 -19.76 -18.20
CA LEU A 428 7.66 -19.09 -19.37
C LEU A 428 7.58 -17.57 -19.26
N ALA A 429 6.60 -17.05 -18.54
CA ALA A 429 6.42 -15.63 -18.32
C ALA A 429 5.78 -15.40 -16.95
N VAL A 430 6.07 -14.25 -16.36
CA VAL A 430 5.57 -13.83 -15.05
C VAL A 430 4.95 -12.45 -15.18
N ASP A 431 3.73 -12.31 -14.66
CA ASP A 431 3.12 -11.01 -14.44
C ASP A 431 3.55 -10.48 -13.07
N TYR A 432 4.24 -9.34 -13.08
CA TYR A 432 4.63 -8.65 -11.86
C TYR A 432 3.69 -7.47 -11.62
N TYR A 433 3.13 -7.42 -10.41
CA TYR A 433 2.32 -6.31 -9.93
C TYR A 433 3.07 -5.62 -8.80
N LEU A 434 3.35 -4.33 -8.96
CA LEU A 434 4.03 -3.53 -7.95
C LEU A 434 3.14 -2.36 -7.51
N THR A 435 3.18 -2.02 -6.24
CA THR A 435 2.49 -0.87 -5.66
C THR A 435 3.42 -0.14 -4.72
N ARG A 436 3.20 1.16 -4.54
CA ARG A 436 3.90 1.97 -3.55
C ARG A 436 2.92 2.51 -2.51
N ALA A 437 3.42 2.83 -1.33
CA ALA A 437 2.61 3.41 -0.27
C ALA A 437 2.06 4.82 -0.61
N ASP A 438 2.72 5.55 -1.50
CA ASP A 438 2.35 6.91 -1.92
C ASP A 438 1.57 6.96 -3.25
N GLU A 439 1.28 5.81 -3.87
CA GLU A 439 0.42 5.69 -5.05
C GLU A 439 -0.87 4.93 -4.70
N LEU A 440 -1.99 5.34 -5.29
CA LEU A 440 -3.30 4.70 -5.10
C LEU A 440 -3.51 3.49 -6.00
N THR A 441 -2.72 3.37 -7.08
CA THR A 441 -2.90 2.35 -8.11
C THR A 441 -1.70 1.42 -8.20
N VAL A 442 -1.96 0.22 -8.71
CA VAL A 442 -0.96 -0.82 -8.94
C VAL A 442 -0.44 -0.70 -10.37
N ARG A 443 0.85 -0.96 -10.56
CA ARG A 443 1.45 -1.13 -11.89
C ARG A 443 1.69 -2.59 -12.22
N LYS A 444 1.55 -2.95 -13.50
CA LYS A 444 1.76 -4.30 -14.03
C LYS A 444 2.85 -4.31 -15.10
N THR A 445 3.70 -5.33 -15.10
CA THR A 445 4.50 -5.71 -16.26
C THR A 445 4.40 -7.20 -16.54
N HIS A 446 4.45 -7.56 -17.82
CA HIS A 446 4.52 -8.94 -18.27
C HIS A 446 5.94 -9.24 -18.72
N THR A 447 6.63 -10.13 -18.01
CA THR A 447 8.02 -10.45 -18.32
C THR A 447 8.13 -11.89 -18.80
N VAL A 448 8.58 -12.07 -20.04
CA VAL A 448 8.95 -13.38 -20.58
C VAL A 448 10.31 -13.76 -20.02
N LEU A 449 10.39 -14.93 -19.39
CA LEU A 449 11.65 -15.45 -18.86
C LEU A 449 12.53 -15.92 -20.03
N PRO A 450 13.85 -15.70 -19.99
CA PRO A 450 14.75 -16.10 -21.08
C PRO A 450 14.69 -17.61 -21.40
N GLU A 451 14.50 -18.43 -20.38
CA GLU A 451 14.33 -19.87 -20.47
C GLU A 451 13.20 -20.34 -19.55
N GLN A 452 12.56 -21.45 -19.92
CA GLN A 452 11.55 -22.09 -19.09
C GLN A 452 12.20 -22.65 -17.82
N ALA A 453 11.65 -22.34 -16.65
CA ALA A 453 12.17 -22.89 -15.40
C ALA A 453 11.98 -24.41 -15.35
N MET A 454 13.06 -25.19 -15.43
CA MET A 454 12.98 -26.67 -15.43
C MET A 454 12.54 -27.26 -14.06
N ARG A 455 12.66 -26.46 -13.00
CA ARG A 455 12.22 -26.73 -11.64
C ARG A 455 11.80 -25.43 -10.97
N THR A 456 11.10 -25.54 -9.85
CA THR A 456 10.81 -24.37 -9.01
C THR A 456 12.13 -23.79 -8.52
N THR A 457 12.43 -22.58 -8.95
CA THR A 457 13.74 -21.93 -8.77
C THR A 457 13.58 -20.80 -7.75
N PRO A 458 14.27 -20.84 -6.60
CA PRO A 458 14.24 -19.73 -5.65
C PRO A 458 14.86 -18.48 -6.29
N VAL A 459 14.40 -17.29 -5.89
CA VAL A 459 14.94 -16.01 -6.37
C VAL A 459 15.04 -15.00 -5.22
N THR A 460 16.01 -14.12 -5.33
CA THR A 460 16.18 -12.95 -4.46
C THR A 460 15.82 -11.70 -5.25
N LEU A 461 15.03 -10.81 -4.66
CA LEU A 461 14.73 -9.50 -5.24
C LEU A 461 15.71 -8.48 -4.68
N VAL A 462 16.40 -7.76 -5.56
CA VAL A 462 17.38 -6.74 -5.18
C VAL A 462 16.83 -5.38 -5.56
N VAL A 463 16.54 -4.55 -4.55
CA VAL A 463 15.99 -3.20 -4.74
C VAL A 463 17.09 -2.17 -4.62
N THR A 464 17.21 -1.34 -5.65
CA THR A 464 18.08 -0.16 -5.67
C THR A 464 17.25 1.09 -5.88
N GLN A 465 17.44 2.10 -5.03
CA GLN A 465 16.75 3.39 -5.14
C GLN A 465 17.65 4.52 -4.66
N THR A 466 17.53 5.70 -5.27
CA THR A 466 18.17 6.93 -4.82
C THR A 466 17.08 8.00 -4.63
N PRO A 467 16.87 8.53 -3.41
CA PRO A 467 15.83 9.52 -3.16
C PRO A 467 15.98 10.75 -4.05
N GLY A 468 14.88 11.18 -4.68
CA GLY A 468 14.83 12.36 -5.55
C GLY A 468 15.55 12.22 -6.89
N GLN A 469 15.98 11.01 -7.29
CA GLN A 469 16.69 10.76 -8.56
C GLN A 469 15.94 9.77 -9.48
N GLY A 470 14.61 9.81 -9.49
CA GLY A 470 13.77 8.94 -10.32
C GLY A 470 13.29 7.66 -9.61
N PHE A 471 12.98 6.63 -10.39
CA PHE A 471 12.29 5.42 -9.94
C PHE A 471 13.21 4.39 -9.27
N ALA A 472 12.64 3.55 -8.40
CA ALA A 472 13.31 2.35 -7.90
C ALA A 472 13.48 1.30 -9.01
N SER A 473 14.59 0.58 -8.97
CA SER A 473 14.85 -0.59 -9.83
C SER A 473 14.83 -1.85 -8.98
N VAL A 474 14.08 -2.86 -9.42
CA VAL A 474 14.02 -4.18 -8.80
C VAL A 474 14.64 -5.20 -9.75
N GLU A 475 15.72 -5.85 -9.32
CA GLU A 475 16.40 -6.92 -10.06
C GLU A 475 16.04 -8.27 -9.45
N ILE A 476 15.70 -9.26 -10.30
CA ILE A 476 15.40 -10.63 -9.87
C ILE A 476 16.63 -11.50 -10.09
N ARG A 477 17.23 -12.00 -9.00
CA ARG A 477 18.46 -12.79 -9.02
C ARG A 477 18.20 -14.25 -8.61
N PRO A 478 18.52 -15.24 -9.46
CA PRO A 478 18.56 -16.64 -9.04
C PRO A 478 19.82 -16.94 -8.18
N PRO A 479 19.86 -18.08 -7.46
CA PRO A 479 21.05 -18.53 -6.73
C PRO A 479 22.28 -18.61 -7.63
N LYS A 480 23.47 -18.40 -7.05
CA LYS A 480 24.74 -18.53 -7.78
C LYS A 480 24.84 -19.89 -8.47
N GLY A 481 25.02 -19.87 -9.79
CA GLY A 481 25.16 -21.07 -10.62
C GLY A 481 23.84 -21.56 -11.24
N GLU A 482 22.70 -21.04 -10.80
CA GLU A 482 21.41 -21.26 -11.45
C GLU A 482 21.13 -20.10 -12.40
N ARG A 483 20.78 -20.40 -13.66
CA ARG A 483 20.46 -19.37 -14.65
C ARG A 483 18.95 -19.30 -14.85
N LEU A 484 18.40 -18.10 -14.76
CA LEU A 484 17.14 -17.73 -15.45
C LEU A 484 17.52 -17.14 -16.82
N GLY A 485 18.41 -17.84 -17.55
CA GLY A 485 19.15 -17.32 -18.70
C GLY A 485 20.35 -16.40 -18.35
N ASP A 486 21.06 -15.94 -19.39
CA ASP A 486 22.26 -15.08 -19.29
C ASP A 486 21.95 -13.59 -19.00
N ARG A 487 20.67 -13.24 -18.76
CA ARG A 487 20.24 -11.84 -18.59
C ARG A 487 19.48 -11.66 -17.26
N PRO A 488 19.89 -10.70 -16.41
CA PRO A 488 19.09 -10.31 -15.25
C PRO A 488 17.71 -9.79 -15.69
N VAL A 489 16.69 -10.12 -14.91
CA VAL A 489 15.34 -9.59 -15.10
C VAL A 489 15.20 -8.33 -14.26
N PHE A 490 14.96 -7.20 -14.92
CA PHE A 490 14.71 -5.92 -14.27
C PHE A 490 13.25 -5.53 -14.39
N LEU A 491 12.65 -5.14 -13.26
CA LEU A 491 11.34 -4.53 -13.23
C LEU A 491 11.54 -3.02 -13.24
N ASP A 492 11.52 -2.46 -14.44
CA ASP A 492 11.61 -1.02 -14.64
C ASP A 492 10.21 -0.40 -14.51
N TRP A 493 9.99 0.34 -13.43
CA TRP A 493 8.74 1.02 -13.12
C TRP A 493 8.24 1.92 -14.25
N THR A 494 9.15 2.53 -15.03
CA THR A 494 8.79 3.41 -16.16
C THR A 494 8.12 2.66 -17.29
N SER A 495 8.51 1.40 -17.49
CA SER A 495 7.94 0.52 -18.52
C SER A 495 6.64 -0.18 -18.06
N MET A 496 6.34 -0.16 -16.76
CA MET A 496 5.16 -0.82 -16.21
C MET A 496 3.87 -0.03 -16.52
N GLN A 497 2.83 -0.76 -16.92
CA GLN A 497 1.51 -0.21 -17.20
C GLN A 497 0.77 0.05 -15.88
N ASP A 498 0.26 1.28 -15.68
CA ASP A 498 -0.66 1.59 -14.60
C ASP A 498 -2.01 0.89 -14.83
N THR A 499 -2.40 0.02 -13.90
CA THR A 499 -3.63 -0.77 -13.99
C THR A 499 -4.90 0.03 -13.72
N LYS A 500 -4.77 1.23 -13.13
CA LYS A 500 -5.89 2.04 -12.60
C LYS A 500 -6.69 1.36 -11.48
N LEU A 501 -6.19 0.25 -10.93
CA LEU A 501 -6.83 -0.51 -9.86
C LEU A 501 -6.06 -0.33 -8.55
N THR A 502 -6.79 -0.35 -7.43
CA THR A 502 -6.18 -0.36 -6.08
C THR A 502 -5.57 -1.74 -5.78
N PRO A 503 -4.65 -1.85 -4.79
CA PRO A 503 -4.10 -3.13 -4.36
C PRO A 503 -5.18 -4.17 -4.02
N GLU A 504 -6.24 -3.77 -3.33
CA GLU A 504 -7.34 -4.68 -2.92
C GLU A 504 -8.11 -5.19 -4.13
N ALA A 505 -8.37 -4.32 -5.12
CA ALA A 505 -9.05 -4.69 -6.35
C ALA A 505 -8.21 -5.66 -7.19
N VAL A 506 -6.89 -5.43 -7.29
CA VAL A 506 -5.96 -6.36 -7.94
C VAL A 506 -5.94 -7.71 -7.21
N LEU A 507 -5.83 -7.73 -5.88
CA LEU A 507 -5.87 -8.98 -5.12
C LEU A 507 -7.19 -9.75 -5.32
N ALA A 508 -8.33 -9.05 -5.37
CA ALA A 508 -9.63 -9.68 -5.66
C ALA A 508 -9.67 -10.25 -7.09
N GLN A 509 -9.14 -9.53 -8.07
CA GLN A 509 -9.02 -10.01 -9.45
C GLN A 509 -8.13 -11.25 -9.52
N LEU A 510 -6.93 -11.20 -8.93
CA LEU A 510 -5.99 -12.32 -8.92
C LEU A 510 -6.57 -13.55 -8.22
N LYS A 511 -7.32 -13.36 -7.12
CA LYS A 511 -8.06 -14.45 -6.47
C LYS A 511 -9.12 -15.07 -7.39
N ASN A 512 -9.79 -14.29 -8.22
CA ASN A 512 -10.77 -14.81 -9.17
C ASN A 512 -10.11 -15.50 -10.37
N GLU A 513 -8.98 -14.98 -10.84
CA GLU A 513 -8.27 -15.47 -12.02
C GLU A 513 -7.48 -16.75 -11.73
N PHE A 514 -6.71 -16.74 -10.64
CA PHE A 514 -5.85 -17.85 -10.25
C PHE A 514 -6.51 -18.79 -9.25
N GLY A 515 -7.64 -18.37 -8.64
CA GLY A 515 -8.33 -19.12 -7.60
C GLY A 515 -7.57 -19.18 -6.28
N MET A 516 -8.06 -20.03 -5.38
CA MET A 516 -7.37 -20.39 -4.15
C MET A 516 -6.85 -21.81 -4.20
N ALA A 517 -5.61 -21.97 -3.74
CA ALA A 517 -4.97 -23.27 -3.60
C ALA A 517 -5.66 -24.16 -2.54
N TYR A 518 -6.34 -23.58 -1.55
CA TYR A 518 -7.04 -24.32 -0.49
C TYR A 518 -8.16 -23.48 0.15
N PRO A 519 -9.17 -24.12 0.75
CA PRO A 519 -10.29 -23.41 1.38
C PRO A 519 -9.91 -22.73 2.69
N ASP A 520 -10.55 -21.61 2.98
CA ASP A 520 -10.50 -20.95 4.28
C ASP A 520 -11.06 -21.84 5.38
N PRO A 521 -10.50 -21.77 6.60
CA PRO A 521 -11.20 -22.33 7.74
C PRO A 521 -12.60 -21.72 7.81
N ALA A 522 -13.59 -22.55 8.09
CA ALA A 522 -14.97 -22.15 8.29
C ALA A 522 -15.32 -22.37 9.77
N PRO A 523 -14.80 -21.53 10.68
CA PRO A 523 -15.14 -21.62 12.09
C PRO A 523 -16.66 -21.48 12.25
N PHE A 524 -17.23 -22.34 13.09
CA PHE A 524 -18.64 -22.29 13.40
C PHE A 524 -18.92 -21.04 14.22
N ARG A 525 -19.92 -20.24 13.84
CA ARG A 525 -20.18 -18.93 14.46
C ARG A 525 -21.19 -19.04 15.59
N CYS A 526 -21.05 -18.19 16.61
CA CYS A 526 -22.12 -17.90 17.57
C CYS A 526 -22.92 -16.66 17.17
N HIS A 527 -24.17 -16.57 17.62
CA HIS A 527 -24.96 -15.37 17.42
C HIS A 527 -26.02 -15.14 18.50
N ALA A 528 -26.25 -13.88 18.90
CA ALA A 528 -27.18 -13.52 19.96
C ALA A 528 -28.65 -13.88 19.65
N ALA A 529 -29.05 -13.84 18.37
CA ALA A 529 -30.39 -14.27 17.97
C ALA A 529 -30.65 -15.76 18.24
N VAL A 530 -29.60 -16.61 18.15
CA VAL A 530 -29.72 -18.04 18.47
C VAL A 530 -29.97 -18.21 19.96
N TRP A 531 -29.21 -17.50 20.80
CA TRP A 531 -29.40 -17.49 22.26
C TRP A 531 -30.84 -17.17 22.66
N LYS A 532 -31.42 -16.12 22.08
CA LYS A 532 -32.81 -15.73 22.29
C LYS A 532 -33.77 -16.83 21.82
N ALA A 533 -33.61 -17.29 20.58
CA ALA A 533 -34.55 -18.24 19.95
C ALA A 533 -34.65 -19.59 20.69
N VAL A 534 -33.60 -19.98 21.41
CA VAL A 534 -33.54 -21.27 22.12
C VAL A 534 -33.62 -21.12 23.65
N ASN A 535 -33.88 -19.91 24.17
CA ASN A 535 -33.89 -19.60 25.60
C ASN A 535 -32.64 -20.11 26.34
N ALA A 536 -31.45 -19.82 25.78
CA ALA A 536 -30.18 -20.36 26.27
C ALA A 536 -29.93 -20.07 27.77
N VAL A 537 -30.26 -18.86 28.23
CA VAL A 537 -30.09 -18.43 29.63
C VAL A 537 -30.91 -19.30 30.59
N GLU A 538 -32.19 -19.50 30.29
CA GLU A 538 -33.09 -20.30 31.13
C GLU A 538 -32.65 -21.77 31.17
N ALA A 539 -32.23 -22.33 30.03
CA ALA A 539 -31.70 -23.69 29.98
C ALA A 539 -30.43 -23.85 30.83
N MET A 540 -29.55 -22.84 30.86
CA MET A 540 -28.33 -22.82 31.68
C MET A 540 -28.63 -22.71 33.18
N GLU A 541 -29.56 -21.83 33.58
CA GLU A 541 -29.99 -21.70 34.98
C GLU A 541 -30.68 -22.97 35.49
N ASN A 542 -31.60 -23.53 34.70
CA ASN A 542 -32.30 -24.78 35.03
C ASN A 542 -31.31 -25.96 35.16
N PHE A 543 -30.27 -25.98 34.34
CA PHE A 543 -29.20 -26.96 34.44
C PHE A 543 -28.45 -26.85 35.78
N LEU A 544 -27.98 -25.66 36.15
CA LEU A 544 -27.28 -25.44 37.42
C LEU A 544 -28.16 -25.86 38.62
N PHE A 545 -29.42 -25.46 38.62
CA PHE A 545 -30.38 -25.84 39.66
C PHE A 545 -30.66 -27.35 39.68
N GLY A 546 -30.76 -27.99 38.51
CA GLY A 546 -30.93 -29.43 38.40
C GLY A 546 -29.72 -30.21 38.95
N LEU A 547 -28.50 -29.70 38.75
CA LEU A 547 -27.29 -30.30 39.30
C LEU A 547 -27.27 -30.27 40.83
N GLU A 548 -27.73 -29.18 41.46
CA GLU A 548 -27.82 -29.06 42.93
C GLU A 548 -28.76 -30.11 43.54
N LYS A 549 -29.84 -30.46 42.85
CA LYS A 549 -30.78 -31.50 43.28
C LYS A 549 -30.27 -32.93 43.09
N GLY A 550 -29.33 -33.13 42.17
CA GLY A 550 -28.76 -34.43 41.84
C GLY A 550 -29.75 -35.42 41.21
N GLY A 551 -29.31 -36.67 41.07
CA GLY A 551 -30.15 -37.80 40.63
C GLY A 551 -30.82 -37.60 39.27
N GLN A 552 -32.12 -37.90 39.19
CA GLN A 552 -32.91 -37.79 37.97
C GLN A 552 -33.06 -36.34 37.49
N ALA A 553 -33.20 -35.38 38.41
CA ALA A 553 -33.34 -33.96 38.08
C ALA A 553 -32.11 -33.42 37.33
N ALA A 554 -30.91 -33.81 37.75
CA ALA A 554 -29.66 -33.48 37.06
C ALA A 554 -29.63 -34.05 35.63
N SER A 555 -30.13 -35.28 35.44
CA SER A 555 -30.17 -35.94 34.13
C SER A 555 -31.14 -35.27 33.16
N GLU A 556 -32.34 -34.92 33.62
CA GLU A 556 -33.35 -34.21 32.83
C GLU A 556 -32.88 -32.81 32.45
N ALA A 557 -32.30 -32.07 33.39
CA ALA A 557 -31.76 -30.74 33.13
C ALA A 557 -30.56 -30.79 32.17
N ALA A 558 -29.70 -31.81 32.28
CA ALA A 558 -28.60 -32.04 31.33
C ALA A 558 -29.11 -32.37 29.91
N GLU A 559 -30.21 -33.12 29.78
CA GLU A 559 -30.83 -33.40 28.47
C GLU A 559 -31.40 -32.14 27.82
N GLN A 560 -32.11 -31.32 28.61
CA GLN A 560 -32.63 -30.04 28.15
C GLN A 560 -31.50 -29.12 27.67
N LEU A 561 -30.45 -28.95 28.49
CA LEU A 561 -29.31 -28.11 28.12
C LEU A 561 -28.58 -28.68 26.89
N MET A 562 -28.29 -29.98 26.86
CA MET A 562 -27.65 -30.63 25.71
C MET A 562 -28.45 -30.41 24.41
N SER A 563 -29.77 -30.54 24.46
CA SER A 563 -30.66 -30.29 23.33
C SER A 563 -30.60 -28.83 22.88
N THR A 564 -30.64 -27.89 23.83
CA THR A 564 -30.53 -26.45 23.58
C THR A 564 -29.19 -26.07 22.95
N LEU A 565 -28.07 -26.55 23.51
CA LEU A 565 -26.73 -26.30 22.98
C LEU A 565 -26.48 -26.92 21.60
N GLY A 566 -27.15 -28.04 21.29
CA GLY A 566 -27.03 -28.71 20.00
C GLY A 566 -27.82 -28.08 18.86
N LYS A 567 -28.69 -27.10 19.12
CA LYS A 567 -29.48 -26.42 18.08
C LYS A 567 -28.59 -25.51 17.22
N LYS A 568 -28.63 -25.75 15.92
CA LYS A 568 -28.01 -24.89 14.90
C LYS A 568 -29.12 -24.24 14.08
N LEU A 569 -29.23 -22.92 14.15
CA LEU A 569 -30.32 -22.18 13.50
C LEU A 569 -29.77 -21.34 12.35
N SER A 570 -30.55 -21.24 11.27
CA SER A 570 -30.24 -20.35 10.14
C SER A 570 -30.38 -18.90 10.58
N LEU A 571 -29.32 -18.11 10.40
CA LEU A 571 -29.35 -16.67 10.69
C LEU A 571 -30.28 -15.91 9.76
N GLU A 572 -30.39 -16.34 8.51
CA GLU A 572 -31.31 -15.77 7.52
C GLU A 572 -32.76 -15.80 8.06
N SER A 573 -33.18 -16.96 8.56
CA SER A 573 -34.51 -17.17 9.15
C SER A 573 -34.71 -16.41 10.46
N LEU A 574 -33.66 -16.19 11.26
CA LEU A 574 -33.76 -15.48 12.54
C LEU A 574 -33.73 -13.95 12.37
N LEU A 575 -33.12 -13.47 11.28
CA LEU A 575 -32.90 -12.04 11.02
C LEU A 575 -33.83 -11.47 9.94
N ASN A 576 -34.69 -12.30 9.34
CA ASN A 576 -35.58 -11.94 8.23
C ASN A 576 -34.82 -11.28 7.06
N GLN A 577 -33.62 -11.75 6.76
CA GLN A 577 -32.82 -11.25 5.63
C GLN A 577 -33.07 -12.14 4.41
N ASN A 578 -33.24 -11.57 3.21
CA ASN A 578 -33.52 -12.34 1.98
C ASN A 578 -32.22 -12.77 1.24
N GLY A 579 -31.16 -13.13 1.97
CA GLY A 579 -29.87 -13.47 1.39
C GLY A 579 -29.68 -14.98 1.33
N GLY A 580 -29.73 -15.58 0.13
CA GLY A 580 -29.78 -17.02 -0.13
C GLY A 580 -28.56 -17.89 0.26
N GLY A 581 -27.93 -17.62 1.40
CA GLY A 581 -26.92 -18.45 2.03
C GLY A 581 -27.40 -18.96 3.40
N SER A 582 -27.41 -20.28 3.60
CA SER A 582 -27.77 -20.89 4.88
C SER A 582 -26.64 -20.78 5.91
N ASP A 583 -26.35 -19.56 6.38
CA ASP A 583 -25.38 -19.32 7.45
C ASP A 583 -26.00 -19.76 8.78
N LYS A 584 -25.68 -20.98 9.22
CA LYS A 584 -26.09 -21.51 10.53
C LYS A 584 -25.17 -20.99 11.62
N ALA A 585 -25.75 -20.63 12.77
CA ALA A 585 -25.01 -20.28 13.97
C ALA A 585 -25.51 -21.08 15.18
N GLY A 586 -24.67 -21.14 16.21
CA GLY A 586 -25.01 -21.74 17.51
C GLY A 586 -24.92 -20.76 18.68
N ILE A 587 -24.94 -21.34 19.88
CA ILE A 587 -24.74 -20.61 21.13
C ILE A 587 -23.26 -20.26 21.33
N PHE A 588 -22.37 -21.21 21.04
CA PHE A 588 -20.92 -21.06 21.09
C PHE A 588 -20.33 -21.04 19.69
N SER A 589 -19.26 -20.25 19.49
CA SER A 589 -18.43 -20.37 18.31
C SER A 589 -17.59 -21.65 18.39
N SER A 590 -16.97 -22.06 17.28
CA SER A 590 -16.02 -23.17 17.31
C SER A 590 -14.82 -22.88 18.21
N ASP A 591 -14.52 -21.62 18.48
CA ASP A 591 -13.45 -21.21 19.41
C ASP A 591 -13.96 -21.11 20.86
N GLY A 592 -15.23 -21.48 21.07
CA GLY A 592 -15.84 -21.55 22.39
C GLY A 592 -16.25 -20.20 22.96
N GLU A 593 -16.21 -19.15 22.14
CA GLU A 593 -16.66 -17.80 22.47
C GLU A 593 -18.19 -17.70 22.41
N ILE A 594 -18.71 -16.69 23.09
CA ILE A 594 -20.12 -16.30 23.06
C ILE A 594 -20.27 -14.90 22.43
N PRO A 595 -21.47 -14.50 21.98
CA PRO A 595 -21.67 -13.14 21.49
C PRO A 595 -21.38 -12.11 22.58
N SER A 596 -20.93 -10.91 22.19
CA SER A 596 -20.64 -9.83 23.15
C SER A 596 -21.84 -9.51 24.05
N GLU A 597 -21.55 -9.08 25.28
CA GLU A 597 -22.54 -8.61 26.26
C GLU A 597 -23.56 -7.64 25.65
N GLY A 598 -23.08 -6.65 24.89
CA GLY A 598 -23.92 -5.67 24.21
C GLY A 598 -24.89 -6.29 23.21
N ALA A 599 -24.43 -7.26 22.42
CA ALA A 599 -25.26 -7.97 21.45
C ALA A 599 -26.34 -8.84 22.12
N LEU A 600 -26.02 -9.51 23.23
CA LEU A 600 -26.97 -10.33 23.99
C LEU A 600 -28.04 -9.45 24.67
N ARG A 601 -27.63 -8.34 25.30
CA ARG A 601 -28.56 -7.39 25.95
C ARG A 601 -29.47 -6.68 24.95
N GLY A 602 -28.90 -6.22 23.83
CA GLY A 602 -29.65 -5.51 22.79
C GLY A 602 -30.73 -6.35 22.09
N ARG A 603 -30.65 -7.68 22.20
CA ARG A 603 -31.68 -8.60 21.69
C ARG A 603 -32.72 -8.99 22.74
N GLU A 604 -32.70 -8.38 23.93
CA GLU A 604 -33.59 -8.71 25.04
C GLU A 604 -33.43 -10.16 25.52
N CYS A 605 -32.20 -10.69 25.53
CA CYS A 605 -31.95 -11.88 26.34
C CYS A 605 -32.32 -11.55 27.79
N ARG A 606 -32.92 -12.50 28.51
CA ARG A 606 -33.38 -12.33 29.90
C ARG A 606 -32.29 -11.69 30.74
N LYS A 607 -32.59 -10.58 31.41
CA LYS A 607 -31.65 -9.91 32.31
C LYS A 607 -31.27 -10.85 33.45
N ILE A 608 -29.98 -11.04 33.63
CA ILE A 608 -29.38 -11.76 34.75
C ILE A 608 -28.57 -10.77 35.60
N ASN A 609 -28.40 -11.10 36.89
CA ASN A 609 -27.67 -10.24 37.83
C ASN A 609 -26.15 -10.30 37.63
N SER A 610 -25.66 -11.37 37.00
CA SER A 610 -24.26 -11.58 36.59
C SER A 610 -24.05 -11.24 35.12
N SER A 611 -22.81 -11.28 34.64
CA SER A 611 -22.55 -11.31 33.19
C SER A 611 -23.00 -12.65 32.56
N TYR A 612 -23.27 -12.66 31.25
CA TYR A 612 -23.55 -13.89 30.50
C TYR A 612 -22.32 -14.80 30.46
N GLN A 613 -21.12 -14.21 30.45
CA GLN A 613 -19.87 -14.94 30.54
C GLN A 613 -19.75 -15.68 31.88
N GLU A 614 -20.05 -15.02 33.00
CA GLU A 614 -20.06 -15.67 34.33
C GLU A 614 -21.05 -16.84 34.41
N LEU A 615 -22.25 -16.72 33.80
CA LEU A 615 -23.22 -17.82 33.76
C LEU A 615 -22.65 -19.02 32.99
N VAL A 616 -22.06 -18.77 31.82
CA VAL A 616 -21.42 -19.80 30.99
C VAL A 616 -20.28 -20.48 31.73
N ASP A 617 -19.43 -19.72 32.41
CA ASP A 617 -18.29 -20.27 33.14
C ASP A 617 -18.74 -21.13 34.31
N LYS A 618 -19.79 -20.73 35.05
CA LYS A 618 -20.43 -21.57 36.07
C LYS A 618 -20.97 -22.88 35.51
N VAL A 619 -21.65 -22.83 34.36
CA VAL A 619 -22.16 -24.03 33.66
C VAL A 619 -21.02 -24.96 33.27
N ARG A 620 -19.93 -24.42 32.71
CA ARG A 620 -18.75 -25.18 32.28
C ARG A 620 -18.05 -25.84 33.47
N GLU A 621 -17.80 -25.08 34.52
CA GLU A 621 -17.18 -25.56 35.75
C GLU A 621 -18.02 -26.69 36.38
N SER A 622 -19.31 -26.45 36.56
CA SER A 622 -20.23 -27.43 37.15
C SER A 622 -20.34 -28.70 36.29
N THR A 623 -20.39 -28.55 34.95
CA THR A 623 -20.36 -29.68 34.02
C THR A 623 -19.08 -30.50 34.22
N GLY A 624 -17.92 -29.85 34.28
CA GLY A 624 -16.63 -30.50 34.47
C GLY A 624 -16.54 -31.26 35.80
N LEU A 625 -16.95 -30.63 36.91
CA LEU A 625 -16.93 -31.23 38.25
C LEU A 625 -17.84 -32.46 38.34
N VAL A 626 -19.08 -32.37 37.87
CA VAL A 626 -20.04 -33.49 37.89
C VAL A 626 -19.62 -34.60 36.94
N PHE A 627 -19.05 -34.25 35.79
CA PHE A 627 -18.49 -35.22 34.86
C PHE A 627 -17.34 -36.01 35.50
N GLN A 628 -16.40 -35.33 36.15
CA GLN A 628 -15.27 -35.97 36.81
C GLN A 628 -15.70 -36.86 37.98
N SER A 629 -16.62 -36.39 38.82
CA SER A 629 -17.10 -37.12 40.00
C SER A 629 -17.94 -38.36 39.63
N SER A 630 -18.58 -38.36 38.46
CA SER A 630 -19.34 -39.52 37.97
C SER A 630 -18.46 -40.63 37.37
N LEU A 631 -17.20 -40.35 37.01
CA LEU A 631 -16.31 -41.27 36.31
C LEU A 631 -16.01 -42.59 37.07
N PRO A 632 -15.73 -42.59 38.40
CA PRO A 632 -15.44 -43.83 39.13
C PRO A 632 -16.65 -44.77 39.27
N ASN A 633 -17.88 -44.23 39.20
CA ASN A 633 -19.12 -44.93 39.52
C ASN A 633 -20.04 -45.11 38.30
N ILE A 634 -19.48 -45.23 37.09
CA ILE A 634 -20.29 -45.41 35.87
C ILE A 634 -20.91 -46.81 35.86
N HIS A 635 -22.12 -46.92 36.41
CA HIS A 635 -23.03 -48.05 36.23
C HIS A 635 -24.11 -47.73 35.19
N ALA A 636 -24.90 -48.73 34.79
CA ALA A 636 -25.94 -48.57 33.77
C ALA A 636 -26.87 -47.36 34.01
N GLY A 637 -27.19 -47.04 35.27
CA GLY A 637 -28.06 -45.92 35.64
C GLY A 637 -27.48 -44.52 35.49
N ASN A 638 -26.16 -44.32 35.61
CA ASN A 638 -25.52 -42.99 35.53
C ASN A 638 -24.75 -42.76 34.20
N LYS A 639 -24.66 -43.80 33.35
CA LYS A 639 -23.98 -43.72 32.05
C LYS A 639 -24.60 -42.65 31.15
N GLU A 640 -25.92 -42.48 31.21
CA GLU A 640 -26.64 -41.56 30.35
C GLU A 640 -26.41 -40.09 30.75
N LEU A 641 -26.42 -39.77 32.05
CA LEU A 641 -26.04 -38.43 32.53
C LEU A 641 -24.59 -38.10 32.14
N HIS A 642 -23.65 -39.03 32.37
CA HIS A 642 -22.26 -38.84 31.95
C HIS A 642 -22.12 -38.60 30.44
N ARG A 643 -22.92 -39.28 29.61
CA ARG A 643 -22.96 -39.05 28.16
C ARG A 643 -23.52 -37.66 27.81
N ARG A 644 -24.56 -37.20 28.51
CA ARG A 644 -25.15 -35.86 28.32
C ARG A 644 -24.15 -34.78 28.70
N LEU A 645 -23.47 -34.91 29.84
CA LEU A 645 -22.41 -34.00 30.28
C LEU A 645 -21.24 -33.96 29.28
N LEU A 646 -20.82 -35.11 28.75
CA LEU A 646 -19.82 -35.18 27.66
C LEU A 646 -20.23 -34.32 26.47
N LEU A 647 -21.50 -34.41 26.05
CA LEU A 647 -22.02 -33.68 24.91
C LEU A 647 -22.24 -32.19 25.19
N ILE A 648 -22.64 -31.82 26.41
CA ILE A 648 -22.69 -30.42 26.85
C ILE A 648 -21.29 -29.80 26.69
N GLY A 649 -20.25 -30.43 27.24
CA GLY A 649 -18.87 -29.98 27.04
C GLY A 649 -18.47 -29.97 25.56
N GLY A 650 -18.91 -30.97 24.80
CA GLY A 650 -18.74 -31.05 23.35
C GLY A 650 -19.35 -29.88 22.56
N TRP A 651 -20.44 -29.29 23.04
CA TRP A 651 -21.10 -28.15 22.42
C TRP A 651 -20.54 -26.79 22.87
N CYS A 652 -19.65 -26.77 23.87
CA CYS A 652 -18.81 -25.62 24.19
C CYS A 652 -17.58 -25.52 23.26
N TYR A 653 -17.38 -26.46 22.33
CA TYR A 653 -16.25 -26.46 21.39
C TYR A 653 -14.88 -26.26 22.10
N ALA A 654 -14.05 -25.31 21.68
CA ALA A 654 -12.71 -25.11 22.27
C ALA A 654 -12.76 -24.66 23.74
N SER A 655 -13.93 -24.23 24.24
CA SER A 655 -14.16 -23.92 25.65
C SER A 655 -14.70 -25.13 26.43
N ALA A 656 -14.58 -26.35 25.93
CA ALA A 656 -14.95 -27.55 26.68
C ALA A 656 -14.26 -27.62 28.07
N PRO A 657 -14.95 -28.08 29.13
CA PRO A 657 -14.35 -28.25 30.45
C PRO A 657 -13.14 -29.20 30.44
N GLU A 658 -12.06 -28.85 31.13
CA GLU A 658 -10.82 -29.62 31.15
C GLU A 658 -10.99 -31.09 31.60
N PRO A 659 -11.82 -31.43 32.61
CA PRO A 659 -12.05 -32.83 32.96
C PRO A 659 -12.60 -33.69 31.82
N ILE A 660 -13.40 -33.09 30.93
CA ILE A 660 -13.91 -33.75 29.73
C ILE A 660 -12.78 -33.96 28.72
N LEU A 661 -11.93 -32.95 28.49
CA LEU A 661 -10.78 -33.05 27.59
C LEU A 661 -9.79 -34.14 28.07
N VAL A 662 -9.48 -34.17 29.36
CA VAL A 662 -8.64 -35.21 29.98
C VAL A 662 -9.22 -36.61 29.73
N TYR A 663 -10.53 -36.78 29.92
CA TYR A 663 -11.21 -38.04 29.62
C TYR A 663 -11.10 -38.41 28.14
N VAL A 664 -11.39 -37.49 27.22
CA VAL A 664 -11.35 -37.76 25.77
C VAL A 664 -9.93 -38.12 25.33
N ARG A 665 -8.90 -37.39 25.78
CA ARG A 665 -7.49 -37.73 25.52
C ARG A 665 -7.16 -39.14 25.99
N LYS A 666 -7.55 -39.50 27.22
CA LYS A 666 -7.32 -40.85 27.79
C LYS A 666 -8.07 -41.93 27.01
N SER A 667 -9.33 -41.68 26.66
CA SER A 667 -10.18 -42.58 25.88
C SER A 667 -9.56 -42.88 24.51
N LEU A 668 -9.13 -41.85 23.79
CA LEU A 668 -8.46 -42.00 22.51
C LEU A 668 -7.14 -42.77 22.65
N ARG A 669 -6.24 -42.37 23.57
CA ARG A 669 -4.92 -43.02 23.76
C ARG A 669 -5.02 -44.51 24.06
N THR A 670 -5.99 -44.89 24.89
CA THR A 670 -6.14 -46.29 25.34
C THR A 670 -7.00 -47.12 24.40
N GLY A 671 -7.75 -46.49 23.49
CA GLY A 671 -8.81 -47.14 22.70
C GLY A 671 -10.02 -47.62 23.52
N LYS A 672 -10.03 -47.39 24.84
CA LYS A 672 -11.10 -47.81 25.75
C LYS A 672 -12.12 -46.69 25.88
N THR A 673 -13.06 -46.64 24.94
CA THR A 673 -14.12 -45.62 24.93
C THR A 673 -15.32 -46.05 25.75
N ILE A 674 -15.81 -45.21 26.67
CA ILE A 674 -17.06 -45.49 27.42
C ILE A 674 -18.28 -45.21 26.55
N HIS A 675 -18.22 -44.13 25.76
CA HIS A 675 -19.32 -43.63 24.93
C HIS A 675 -19.09 -43.83 23.42
N GLY A 676 -17.99 -44.47 23.02
CA GLY A 676 -17.72 -44.84 21.63
C GLY A 676 -17.66 -43.63 20.71
N ARG A 677 -18.62 -43.54 19.78
CA ARG A 677 -18.70 -42.46 18.78
C ARG A 677 -18.72 -41.05 19.37
N TYR A 678 -19.28 -40.87 20.56
CA TYR A 678 -19.42 -39.55 21.16
C TYR A 678 -18.07 -38.95 21.57
N ASP A 679 -17.10 -39.78 21.93
CA ASP A 679 -15.75 -39.33 22.29
C ASP A 679 -15.06 -38.65 21.08
N TYR A 680 -15.22 -39.21 19.88
CA TYR A 680 -14.71 -38.62 18.64
C TYR A 680 -15.46 -37.34 18.25
N ASN A 681 -16.78 -37.30 18.43
CA ASN A 681 -17.56 -36.09 18.17
C ASN A 681 -17.13 -34.92 19.06
N VAL A 682 -16.82 -35.19 20.34
CA VAL A 682 -16.27 -34.19 21.25
C VAL A 682 -14.85 -33.81 20.85
N ALA A 683 -13.96 -34.78 20.59
CA ALA A 683 -12.61 -34.49 20.10
C ALA A 683 -12.61 -33.58 18.88
N GLY A 684 -13.47 -33.89 17.90
CA GLY A 684 -13.61 -33.13 16.66
C GLY A 684 -14.05 -31.67 16.84
N ARG A 685 -14.83 -31.38 17.88
CA ARG A 685 -15.32 -30.03 18.19
C ARG A 685 -14.40 -29.26 19.12
N CYS A 686 -13.76 -29.96 20.04
CA CYS A 686 -13.13 -29.33 21.21
C CYS A 686 -11.61 -29.24 21.11
N PHE A 687 -10.96 -30.13 20.36
CA PHE A 687 -9.50 -30.07 20.24
C PHE A 687 -9.07 -28.80 19.50
N SER A 688 -8.25 -28.00 20.18
CA SER A 688 -7.70 -26.73 19.69
C SER A 688 -6.18 -26.66 19.88
N ALA A 689 -5.64 -27.29 20.92
CA ALA A 689 -4.20 -27.44 21.13
C ALA A 689 -3.56 -28.36 20.09
N GLN A 690 -2.33 -28.05 19.67
CA GLN A 690 -1.64 -28.81 18.62
C GLN A 690 -1.43 -30.28 19.00
N GLU A 691 -1.13 -30.57 20.27
CA GLU A 691 -0.91 -31.93 20.77
C GLU A 691 -2.18 -32.77 20.72
N ASP A 692 -3.34 -32.15 20.98
CA ASP A 692 -4.64 -32.81 20.93
C ASP A 692 -5.06 -33.11 19.49
N ILE A 693 -4.84 -32.15 18.59
CA ILE A 693 -5.06 -32.33 17.14
C ILE A 693 -4.15 -33.46 16.61
N ALA A 694 -2.86 -33.46 16.99
CA ALA A 694 -1.91 -34.49 16.61
C ALA A 694 -2.36 -35.88 17.11
N LEU A 695 -2.83 -35.95 18.36
CA LEU A 695 -3.36 -37.16 18.96
C LEU A 695 -4.54 -37.72 18.16
N LEU A 696 -5.52 -36.87 17.81
CA LEU A 696 -6.69 -37.27 17.04
C LEU A 696 -6.30 -37.77 15.64
N PHE A 697 -5.41 -37.06 14.96
CA PHE A 697 -4.96 -37.43 13.61
C PHE A 697 -4.22 -38.77 13.63
N GLY A 698 -3.23 -38.93 14.52
CA GLY A 698 -2.42 -40.14 14.61
C GLY A 698 -3.22 -41.38 14.98
N ILE A 699 -4.14 -41.28 15.95
CA ILE A 699 -4.98 -42.41 16.36
C ILE A 699 -5.98 -42.79 15.27
N SER A 700 -6.57 -41.80 14.59
CA SER A 700 -7.52 -42.09 13.51
C SER A 700 -6.84 -42.76 12.32
N ALA A 701 -5.67 -42.27 11.90
CA ALA A 701 -4.88 -42.92 10.84
C ALA A 701 -4.49 -44.36 11.21
N SER A 702 -3.97 -44.56 12.42
CA SER A 702 -3.62 -45.90 12.93
C SER A 702 -4.82 -46.86 12.99
N TYR A 703 -6.00 -46.33 13.30
CA TYR A 703 -7.23 -47.12 13.30
C TYR A 703 -7.60 -47.59 11.90
N PHE A 704 -7.55 -46.70 10.89
CA PHE A 704 -7.88 -47.05 9.51
C PHE A 704 -6.91 -48.09 8.93
N GLU A 705 -5.63 -48.05 9.34
CA GLU A 705 -4.64 -49.07 8.95
C GLU A 705 -4.94 -50.44 9.58
N LYS A 706 -5.24 -50.49 10.88
CA LYS A 706 -5.36 -51.75 11.62
C LYS A 706 -6.74 -52.41 11.49
N GLN A 707 -7.80 -51.61 11.50
CA GLN A 707 -9.20 -52.06 11.57
C GLN A 707 -9.95 -51.85 10.25
N GLY A 708 -9.27 -51.28 9.25
CA GLY A 708 -9.87 -50.92 7.97
C GLY A 708 -10.93 -49.83 8.09
N LEU A 709 -11.90 -49.86 7.17
CA LEU A 709 -12.96 -48.84 7.03
C LEU A 709 -14.27 -49.25 7.70
N ASN A 710 -14.22 -50.00 8.82
CA ASN A 710 -15.40 -50.37 9.57
C ASN A 710 -15.91 -49.19 10.41
N LYS A 711 -17.17 -48.76 10.20
CA LYS A 711 -17.80 -47.61 10.88
C LYS A 711 -16.91 -46.34 10.92
N PRO A 712 -16.49 -45.81 9.76
CA PRO A 712 -15.47 -44.76 9.67
C PRO A 712 -16.02 -43.37 10.01
N PHE A 713 -17.35 -43.20 9.97
CA PHE A 713 -18.03 -41.90 9.95
C PHE A 713 -17.60 -40.95 11.06
N ASP A 714 -17.66 -41.38 12.33
CA ASP A 714 -17.41 -40.46 13.46
C ASP A 714 -15.96 -39.95 13.51
N ARG A 715 -14.99 -40.80 13.11
CA ARG A 715 -13.58 -40.41 13.01
C ARG A 715 -13.37 -39.43 11.87
N VAL A 716 -13.84 -39.77 10.67
CA VAL A 716 -13.74 -38.90 9.49
C VAL A 716 -14.38 -37.55 9.77
N LYS A 717 -15.55 -37.55 10.41
CA LYS A 717 -16.25 -36.32 10.80
C LYS A 717 -15.44 -35.51 11.82
N ALA A 718 -14.88 -36.15 12.85
CA ALA A 718 -14.05 -35.46 13.83
C ALA A 718 -12.82 -34.79 13.21
N LEU A 719 -12.12 -35.51 12.33
CA LEU A 719 -10.98 -34.97 11.56
C LEU A 719 -11.41 -33.77 10.70
N SER A 720 -12.54 -33.89 10.02
CA SER A 720 -13.08 -32.82 9.17
C SER A 720 -13.40 -31.56 9.96
N LEU A 721 -14.02 -31.70 11.14
CA LEU A 721 -14.38 -30.57 11.99
C LEU A 721 -13.14 -29.83 12.53
N VAL A 722 -12.11 -30.56 12.96
CA VAL A 722 -10.86 -29.93 13.40
C VAL A 722 -10.20 -29.18 12.23
N LEU A 723 -10.12 -29.80 11.06
CA LEU A 723 -9.55 -29.18 9.86
C LEU A 723 -10.41 -28.03 9.32
N SER A 724 -11.71 -27.98 9.59
CA SER A 724 -12.54 -26.85 9.17
C SER A 724 -12.49 -25.70 10.16
N TYR A 725 -12.46 -25.99 11.46
CA TYR A 725 -12.60 -24.99 12.51
C TYR A 725 -11.28 -24.37 12.93
N ARG A 726 -10.17 -25.12 12.88
CA ARG A 726 -8.88 -24.66 13.40
C ARG A 726 -8.01 -24.13 12.26
N PRO A 727 -7.64 -22.84 12.26
CA PRO A 727 -6.70 -22.29 11.29
C PRO A 727 -5.39 -23.09 11.22
N ASP A 728 -4.88 -23.52 12.38
CA ASP A 728 -3.55 -24.12 12.52
C ASP A 728 -3.51 -25.65 12.45
N ALA A 729 -4.67 -26.33 12.37
CA ALA A 729 -4.71 -27.79 12.27
C ALA A 729 -3.85 -28.36 11.12
N PRO A 730 -3.73 -27.73 9.93
CA PRO A 730 -2.86 -28.22 8.86
C PRO A 730 -1.38 -28.24 9.25
N LEU A 731 -0.92 -27.35 10.13
CA LEU A 731 0.48 -27.27 10.55
C LEU A 731 0.91 -28.48 11.39
N VAL A 732 -0.05 -29.20 11.97
CA VAL A 732 0.17 -30.40 12.79
C VAL A 732 0.36 -31.65 11.92
N LEU A 733 -0.06 -31.61 10.66
CA LEU A 733 0.12 -32.72 9.73
C LEU A 733 1.57 -32.80 9.25
N ASN A 734 2.03 -34.01 8.98
CA ASN A 734 3.19 -34.26 8.12
C ASN A 734 2.74 -34.92 6.82
N SER A 735 3.62 -34.92 5.81
CA SER A 735 3.29 -35.43 4.47
C SER A 735 2.75 -36.86 4.50
N ASN A 736 3.36 -37.74 5.30
CA ASN A 736 2.91 -39.13 5.44
C ASN A 736 1.47 -39.21 5.99
N LEU A 737 1.18 -38.51 7.09
CA LEU A 737 -0.14 -38.52 7.72
C LEU A 737 -1.22 -37.89 6.82
N ALA A 738 -0.88 -36.78 6.15
CA ALA A 738 -1.77 -36.11 5.20
C ALA A 738 -2.14 -37.01 4.02
N ASN A 739 -1.14 -37.65 3.40
CA ASN A 739 -1.34 -38.59 2.28
C ASN A 739 -2.18 -39.81 2.69
N ARG A 740 -1.93 -40.38 3.88
CA ARG A 740 -2.72 -41.50 4.41
C ARG A 740 -4.18 -41.15 4.61
N LEU A 741 -4.46 -40.00 5.25
CA LEU A 741 -5.83 -39.56 5.49
C LEU A 741 -6.55 -39.19 4.17
N ALA A 742 -5.83 -38.63 3.20
CA ALA A 742 -6.37 -38.35 1.87
C ALA A 742 -6.73 -39.64 1.11
N ALA A 743 -5.86 -40.66 1.17
CA ALA A 743 -6.15 -41.98 0.60
C ALA A 743 -7.39 -42.62 1.25
N VAL A 744 -7.53 -42.53 2.58
CA VAL A 744 -8.74 -42.99 3.29
C VAL A 744 -9.99 -42.26 2.78
N ALA A 745 -9.94 -40.94 2.65
CA ALA A 745 -11.05 -40.15 2.15
C ALA A 745 -11.44 -40.57 0.72
N ALA A 746 -10.47 -40.72 -0.19
CA ALA A 746 -10.70 -41.15 -1.56
C ALA A 746 -11.33 -42.55 -1.63
N VAL A 747 -10.81 -43.52 -0.88
CA VAL A 747 -11.36 -44.89 -0.84
C VAL A 747 -12.80 -44.90 -0.35
N LEU A 748 -13.13 -44.12 0.69
CA LEU A 748 -14.50 -43.99 1.19
C LEU A 748 -15.45 -43.36 0.18
N MET A 749 -15.04 -42.25 -0.45
CA MET A 749 -15.82 -41.60 -1.50
C MET A 749 -16.11 -42.58 -2.65
N ARG A 750 -15.09 -43.28 -3.13
CA ARG A 750 -15.21 -44.24 -4.23
C ARG A 750 -16.10 -45.43 -3.86
N SER A 751 -15.95 -45.98 -2.66
CA SER A 751 -16.81 -47.07 -2.16
C SER A 751 -18.27 -46.66 -2.15
N GLU A 752 -18.59 -45.46 -1.65
CA GLU A 752 -19.96 -44.98 -1.58
C GLU A 752 -20.52 -44.58 -2.96
N ALA A 753 -19.68 -44.02 -3.85
CA ALA A 753 -20.05 -43.73 -5.24
C ALA A 753 -20.42 -44.99 -6.03
N LYS A 754 -19.64 -46.07 -5.90
CA LYS A 754 -19.93 -47.38 -6.52
C LYS A 754 -21.26 -47.97 -6.03
N LYS A 755 -21.62 -47.74 -4.77
CA LYS A 755 -22.93 -48.11 -4.19
C LYS A 755 -24.06 -47.16 -4.57
N LYS A 756 -23.78 -46.10 -5.33
CA LYS A 756 -24.70 -44.98 -5.64
C LYS A 756 -25.26 -44.31 -4.38
N ASN A 757 -24.50 -44.31 -3.28
CA ASN A 757 -24.87 -43.75 -1.99
C ASN A 757 -24.18 -42.40 -1.74
N ILE A 758 -24.55 -41.38 -2.52
CA ILE A 758 -23.99 -40.02 -2.41
C ILE A 758 -24.67 -39.25 -1.26
N LYS A 759 -24.39 -39.68 -0.04
CA LYS A 759 -25.00 -39.16 1.20
C LYS A 759 -23.93 -39.01 2.30
N LYS A 760 -24.34 -39.25 3.54
CA LYS A 760 -23.61 -39.04 4.78
C LYS A 760 -22.11 -39.41 4.76
N ILE A 761 -21.75 -40.66 4.43
CA ILE A 761 -20.34 -41.11 4.47
C ILE A 761 -19.54 -40.49 3.32
N PHE A 762 -20.12 -40.43 2.12
CA PHE A 762 -19.49 -39.79 0.96
C PHE A 762 -19.13 -38.33 1.28
N PHE A 763 -20.09 -37.55 1.80
CA PHE A 763 -19.84 -36.14 2.11
C PHE A 763 -18.96 -35.94 3.33
N ALA A 764 -18.97 -36.83 4.33
CA ALA A 764 -17.99 -36.78 5.41
C ALA A 764 -16.56 -36.98 4.89
N ALA A 765 -16.36 -37.93 3.97
CA ALA A 765 -15.06 -38.17 3.35
C ALA A 765 -14.63 -37.00 2.43
N ALA A 766 -15.55 -36.45 1.64
CA ALA A 766 -15.30 -35.25 0.85
C ALA A 766 -14.96 -34.03 1.74
N TYR A 767 -15.62 -33.90 2.89
CA TYR A 767 -15.33 -32.87 3.89
C TYR A 767 -13.90 -33.02 4.45
N LEU A 768 -13.50 -34.25 4.79
CA LEU A 768 -12.14 -34.54 5.21
C LEU A 768 -11.12 -34.17 4.12
N LEU A 769 -11.36 -34.58 2.87
CA LEU A 769 -10.47 -34.25 1.76
C LEU A 769 -10.30 -32.74 1.57
N MET A 770 -11.40 -31.98 1.64
CA MET A 770 -11.36 -30.52 1.57
C MET A 770 -10.58 -29.90 2.73
N GLY A 771 -10.76 -30.43 3.95
CA GLY A 771 -9.97 -30.03 5.11
C GLY A 771 -8.48 -30.29 4.92
N LEU A 772 -8.13 -31.43 4.32
CA LEU A 772 -6.74 -31.82 4.05
C LEU A 772 -6.08 -30.97 2.97
N LEU A 773 -6.81 -30.42 1.99
CA LEU A 773 -6.24 -29.49 1.00
C LEU A 773 -5.60 -28.26 1.65
N ARG A 774 -6.03 -27.89 2.87
CA ARG A 774 -5.39 -26.82 3.67
C ARG A 774 -3.95 -27.16 4.08
N TYR A 775 -3.53 -28.43 3.98
CA TYR A 775 -2.12 -28.84 4.14
C TYR A 775 -1.20 -28.23 3.08
N ARG A 776 -1.76 -27.65 2.00
CA ARG A 776 -1.01 -26.83 1.04
C ARG A 776 -0.34 -25.59 1.63
N ARG A 777 -0.72 -25.19 2.86
CA ARG A 777 0.01 -24.22 3.68
C ARG A 777 1.41 -24.70 4.09
N VAL A 778 1.58 -26.01 4.22
CA VAL A 778 2.84 -26.67 4.61
C VAL A 778 3.54 -27.23 3.36
N ASP A 779 2.79 -27.90 2.47
CA ASP A 779 3.29 -28.46 1.22
C ASP A 779 2.43 -28.01 0.02
N PRO A 780 2.85 -26.96 -0.72
CA PRO A 780 2.09 -26.41 -1.86
C PRO A 780 1.75 -27.39 -2.99
N TYR A 781 2.39 -28.57 -3.03
CA TYR A 781 2.19 -29.62 -4.03
C TYR A 781 1.35 -30.79 -3.51
N PHE A 782 0.85 -30.72 -2.27
CA PHE A 782 -0.04 -31.72 -1.72
C PHE A 782 -1.33 -31.83 -2.56
N LEU A 783 -1.67 -33.06 -2.98
CA LEU A 783 -2.78 -33.35 -3.90
C LEU A 783 -2.72 -32.54 -5.20
N ASP A 784 -1.51 -32.26 -5.71
CA ASP A 784 -1.29 -31.70 -7.03
C ASP A 784 -1.25 -32.82 -8.08
N GLN A 785 -1.96 -32.64 -9.20
CA GLN A 785 -1.99 -33.61 -10.30
C GLN A 785 -0.61 -33.76 -10.96
N GLU A 786 0.22 -32.71 -10.92
CA GLU A 786 1.56 -32.72 -11.51
C GLU A 786 2.59 -33.41 -10.59
N SER A 787 2.25 -33.65 -9.33
CA SER A 787 3.13 -34.39 -8.41
C SER A 787 3.03 -35.89 -8.71
N PRO A 788 4.14 -36.58 -9.05
CA PRO A 788 4.13 -38.01 -9.33
C PRO A 788 3.59 -38.86 -8.17
N GLU A 789 3.79 -38.41 -6.94
CA GLU A 789 3.32 -39.12 -5.74
C GLU A 789 1.78 -39.05 -5.57
N ASN A 790 1.15 -38.00 -6.11
CA ASN A 790 -0.27 -37.72 -5.92
C ASN A 790 -1.12 -37.94 -7.17
N SER A 791 -0.52 -38.08 -8.36
CA SER A 791 -1.23 -38.07 -9.64
C SER A 791 -2.30 -39.16 -9.73
N GLU A 792 -2.02 -40.37 -9.24
CA GLU A 792 -2.98 -41.49 -9.23
C GLU A 792 -4.16 -41.19 -8.29
N LEU A 793 -3.87 -40.74 -7.07
CA LEU A 793 -4.89 -40.39 -6.07
C LEU A 793 -5.79 -39.25 -6.55
N VAL A 794 -5.20 -38.20 -7.13
CA VAL A 794 -5.94 -37.05 -7.69
C VAL A 794 -6.85 -37.49 -8.83
N SER A 795 -6.36 -38.36 -9.72
CA SER A 795 -7.19 -38.91 -10.81
C SER A 795 -8.33 -39.77 -10.28
N ASP A 796 -8.09 -40.62 -9.27
CA ASP A 796 -9.12 -41.47 -8.64
C ASP A 796 -10.23 -40.63 -8.00
N VAL A 797 -9.86 -39.55 -7.30
CA VAL A 797 -10.82 -38.62 -6.72
C VAL A 797 -11.62 -37.88 -7.80
N LYS A 798 -10.97 -37.32 -8.82
CA LYS A 798 -11.68 -36.61 -9.91
C LYS A 798 -12.68 -37.52 -10.63
N ASN A 799 -12.28 -38.76 -10.91
CA ASN A 799 -13.18 -39.76 -11.51
C ASN A 799 -14.35 -40.08 -10.58
N THR A 800 -14.08 -40.26 -9.28
CA THR A 800 -15.11 -40.51 -8.26
C THR A 800 -16.12 -39.35 -8.15
N LEU A 801 -15.65 -38.10 -8.20
CA LEU A 801 -16.51 -36.91 -8.18
C LEU A 801 -17.40 -36.84 -9.42
N LYS A 802 -16.85 -37.14 -10.60
CA LYS A 802 -17.60 -37.21 -11.86
C LYS A 802 -18.65 -38.31 -11.86
N GLU A 803 -18.31 -39.49 -11.34
CA GLU A 803 -19.28 -40.58 -11.14
C GLU A 803 -20.41 -40.17 -10.20
N ALA A 804 -20.07 -39.53 -9.07
CA ALA A 804 -21.07 -39.03 -8.12
C ALA A 804 -22.00 -38.00 -8.77
N GLU A 805 -21.49 -37.09 -9.62
CA GLU A 805 -22.29 -36.08 -10.34
C GLU A 805 -23.41 -36.74 -11.18
N ASN A 806 -23.11 -37.88 -11.82
CA ASN A 806 -24.05 -38.63 -12.65
C ASN A 806 -25.18 -39.30 -11.85
N TYR A 807 -24.95 -39.62 -10.57
CA TYR A 807 -25.93 -40.29 -9.72
C TYR A 807 -26.78 -39.32 -8.88
N VAL A 808 -26.44 -38.04 -8.88
CA VAL A 808 -27.15 -37.02 -8.12
C VAL A 808 -28.40 -36.59 -8.87
N SER A 809 -29.58 -36.88 -8.29
CA SER A 809 -30.91 -36.53 -8.81
C SER A 809 -31.81 -35.95 -7.71
N GLY A 810 -32.86 -35.20 -8.10
CA GLY A 810 -33.86 -34.63 -7.19
C GLY A 810 -33.58 -33.18 -6.77
N ASN A 811 -34.35 -32.68 -5.79
CA ASN A 811 -34.39 -31.25 -5.45
C ASN A 811 -33.05 -30.67 -4.94
N GLN A 812 -32.17 -31.49 -4.37
CA GLN A 812 -30.85 -31.07 -3.90
C GLN A 812 -29.75 -31.18 -4.96
N ALA A 813 -30.08 -31.65 -6.18
CA ALA A 813 -29.06 -31.97 -7.18
C ALA A 813 -28.20 -30.77 -7.57
N VAL A 814 -28.80 -29.59 -7.74
CA VAL A 814 -28.08 -28.36 -8.10
C VAL A 814 -27.02 -28.01 -7.03
N GLN A 815 -27.42 -28.04 -5.75
CA GLN A 815 -26.53 -27.72 -4.64
C GLN A 815 -25.39 -28.74 -4.52
N VAL A 816 -25.70 -30.03 -4.62
CA VAL A 816 -24.69 -31.10 -4.56
C VAL A 816 -23.71 -30.98 -5.72
N ARG A 817 -24.17 -30.80 -6.96
CA ARG A 817 -23.29 -30.64 -8.12
C ARG A 817 -22.38 -29.41 -7.99
N ALA A 818 -22.90 -28.31 -7.44
CA ALA A 818 -22.07 -27.14 -7.12
C ALA A 818 -20.95 -27.47 -6.13
N VAL A 819 -21.25 -28.23 -5.07
CA VAL A 819 -20.22 -28.68 -4.11
C VAL A 819 -19.18 -29.58 -4.77
N LEU A 820 -19.58 -30.55 -5.60
CA LEU A 820 -18.63 -31.46 -6.30
C LEU A 820 -17.71 -30.70 -7.27
N LYS A 821 -18.25 -29.72 -7.99
CA LYS A 821 -17.48 -28.85 -8.89
C LYS A 821 -16.49 -27.99 -8.11
N GLU A 822 -16.91 -27.44 -6.98
CA GLU A 822 -16.04 -26.64 -6.12
C GLU A 822 -14.88 -27.47 -5.53
N ILE A 823 -15.13 -28.72 -5.11
CA ILE A 823 -14.05 -29.65 -4.69
C ILE A 823 -13.05 -29.84 -5.82
N THR A 824 -13.54 -30.10 -7.04
CA THR A 824 -12.68 -30.28 -8.23
C THR A 824 -11.86 -29.01 -8.51
N ALA A 825 -12.48 -27.84 -8.42
CA ALA A 825 -11.82 -26.55 -8.60
C ALA A 825 -10.69 -26.36 -7.58
N PHE A 826 -10.92 -26.65 -6.29
CA PHE A 826 -9.86 -26.57 -5.28
C PHE A 826 -8.72 -27.57 -5.54
N MET A 827 -9.01 -28.80 -5.98
CA MET A 827 -7.95 -29.73 -6.37
C MET A 827 -7.07 -29.16 -7.49
N GLU A 828 -7.66 -28.39 -8.40
CA GLU A 828 -7.00 -27.70 -9.52
C GLU A 828 -6.46 -26.31 -9.15
N LYS A 829 -6.45 -25.94 -7.86
CA LYS A 829 -6.03 -24.63 -7.33
C LYS A 829 -6.89 -23.45 -7.81
N ARG A 830 -8.10 -23.72 -8.33
CA ARG A 830 -9.06 -22.75 -8.87
C ARG A 830 -10.30 -22.53 -7.98
N GLY A 831 -10.22 -22.85 -6.68
CA GLY A 831 -11.35 -22.73 -5.76
C GLY A 831 -11.70 -21.27 -5.42
N THR A 832 -12.93 -21.04 -4.93
CA THR A 832 -13.49 -19.71 -4.67
C THR A 832 -13.97 -19.47 -3.23
N ASP A 833 -13.87 -20.48 -2.34
CA ASP A 833 -14.36 -20.47 -0.94
C ASP A 833 -15.86 -20.28 -0.74
N ALA A 834 -16.68 -20.48 -1.76
CA ALA A 834 -18.12 -20.29 -1.66
C ALA A 834 -18.80 -21.29 -0.69
N LEU A 835 -18.75 -21.01 0.62
CA LEU A 835 -19.39 -21.73 1.74
C LEU A 835 -19.22 -23.25 1.71
N ILE A 836 -18.13 -23.75 1.13
CA ILE A 836 -17.95 -25.18 0.83
C ILE A 836 -18.03 -26.05 2.10
N PHE A 837 -17.37 -25.62 3.19
CA PHE A 837 -17.37 -26.36 4.45
C PHE A 837 -18.73 -26.37 5.15
N ASN A 838 -19.49 -25.27 5.10
CA ASN A 838 -20.84 -25.24 5.66
C ASN A 838 -21.77 -26.21 4.91
N ARG A 839 -21.69 -26.21 3.57
CA ARG A 839 -22.47 -27.13 2.72
C ARG A 839 -22.08 -28.58 2.92
N LEU A 840 -20.78 -28.88 2.99
CA LEU A 840 -20.29 -30.23 3.27
C LEU A 840 -20.66 -30.71 4.67
N ASN A 841 -20.63 -29.83 5.67
CA ASN A 841 -21.11 -30.14 7.00
C ASN A 841 -22.58 -30.55 6.96
N ASP A 842 -23.44 -29.76 6.30
CA ASP A 842 -24.88 -30.01 6.21
C ASP A 842 -25.21 -31.30 5.43
N LEU A 843 -24.52 -31.56 4.31
CA LEU A 843 -24.71 -32.78 3.51
C LEU A 843 -24.21 -34.05 4.20
N SER A 844 -23.38 -33.92 5.25
CA SER A 844 -22.83 -35.04 6.03
C SER A 844 -23.52 -35.28 7.37
N GLU A 845 -24.51 -34.45 7.73
CA GLU A 845 -25.41 -34.70 8.88
C GLU A 845 -26.53 -35.66 8.47
#